data_AF-A0A847KJL9-F1
#
_entry.id   AF-A0A847KJL9-F1
#
_cell.length_a   1.000
_cell.length_b   1.000
_cell.length_c   1.000
_cell.angle_alpha   90.00
_cell.angle_beta   90.00
_cell.angle_gamma   90.00
#
_symmetry.space_group_name_H-M   'P 1'
#
loop_
_entity.id
_entity.type
_entity.pdbx_description
1 polymer ?
#
loop_
_entity_poly.entity_id
_entity_poly.type
_entity_poly.pdbx_seq_one_letter_code
_entity_poly.pdbx_strand_id
1 'polypeptide(L)'
;MDRNELELAGREAVDLARRWVTESAGTPADYAARLLSRVLAHPGGLEFTVRFVDGVIRPQDLGVAARTLARLARRDLDFLPPYLAAGLKAAGPAAVAAPEAVVPAARAIFRRLVGDLVLDTTGDGLTEALARIRAAGNHVNVNLLGEAVLGDGEAARRLAANARLLARDDVDYLSLKVSAVTGPHNPWGFDEVVEHAVAQLLPFYLEAASAPTPKFINLDMEDYKDLALTLAVFRELLDNPALLHVEAGIALQAYQPDALAAMMELQEWAAARVAAGGARIKVRLVKGANLAMERVDAEVHGWPLTTWPTKQATDANYKRVMEWAMTPERTRHIRLGIAGQNIFDIAFAWALAGRRGVRDDIEVEMLAGMATGLAEVVRREVGSLLLYVPVVDPKQFDVAIAYLVRRLEENAMPENFMSGVFDIASDPTVFDRERDRFLASLADVDDSVPTPMRTQDRASETAEEVAAVVRDEAGNWVFRNTPDTDPVLPGNRAWARAIVERIPASPLGMAEADAAVVGSPDEVDRMLAEVAEAGAAWGARPAAERAEVLHRVGVELGLRRAELLEVAASEAGKTLDQGDPEVSEAIDFCHYYASLAPELERVEGARFVPSRVTVVTPPWNFPLAIPTGGVVAALAAGSGVVFKPATPARRSGARLAEAMWAAGVPREVLRLVQTPDRAVGKHLISHPRVDRVILTGSYDTARLFRSWRPDLPLLAETSGKNSIIVTPSADPDLAVRDVAYSAFGHAGQKCSAGSIV
;
A
#
# COMPACT_ATOMS: atom_id res chain seq x y z
N MET A 1 23.40 -17.61 19.00
CA MET A 1 22.17 -18.21 19.53
C MET A 1 22.49 -19.42 20.41
N ASP A 2 22.07 -19.41 21.68
CA ASP A 2 22.11 -20.57 22.58
C ASP A 2 20.72 -21.22 22.61
N ARG A 3 20.55 -22.35 21.92
CA ARG A 3 19.25 -23.06 21.85
C ARG A 3 18.78 -23.55 23.23
N ASN A 4 19.70 -23.95 24.10
CA ASN A 4 19.33 -24.44 25.43
C ASN A 4 18.78 -23.29 26.30
N GLU A 5 19.36 -22.10 26.18
CA GLU A 5 18.81 -20.90 26.81
C GLU A 5 17.38 -20.61 26.35
N LEU A 6 17.13 -20.66 25.04
CA LEU A 6 15.79 -20.42 24.47
C LEU A 6 14.77 -21.45 24.94
N GLU A 7 15.13 -22.73 24.99
CA GLU A 7 14.27 -23.79 25.50
C GLU A 7 13.92 -23.60 26.98
N LEU A 8 14.91 -23.23 27.80
CA LEU A 8 14.70 -22.95 29.23
C LEU A 8 13.81 -21.72 29.42
N ALA A 9 14.08 -20.62 28.72
CA ALA A 9 13.23 -19.43 28.74
C ALA A 9 11.80 -19.76 28.25
N GLY A 10 11.66 -20.63 27.26
CA GLY A 10 10.37 -21.11 26.77
C GLY A 10 9.57 -21.89 27.82
N ARG A 11 10.22 -22.77 28.58
CA ARG A 11 9.56 -23.51 29.69
C ARG A 11 9.14 -22.56 30.80
N GLU A 12 10.03 -21.67 31.22
CA GLU A 12 9.75 -20.63 32.21
C GLU A 12 8.56 -19.75 31.75
N ALA A 13 8.51 -19.40 30.46
CA ALA A 13 7.42 -18.61 29.88
C ALA A 13 6.06 -19.31 29.97
N VAL A 14 6.00 -20.62 29.71
CA VAL A 14 4.76 -21.40 29.84
C VAL A 14 4.27 -21.45 31.29
N ASP A 15 5.17 -21.63 32.25
CA ASP A 15 4.84 -21.64 33.67
C ASP A 15 4.35 -20.26 34.15
N LEU A 16 5.02 -19.19 33.72
CA LEU A 16 4.61 -17.81 33.97
C LEU A 16 3.22 -17.53 33.38
N ALA A 17 3.00 -17.86 32.10
CA ALA A 17 1.71 -17.66 31.44
C ALA A 17 0.58 -18.42 32.15
N ARG A 18 0.82 -19.67 32.59
CA ARG A 18 -0.16 -20.46 33.36
C ARG A 18 -0.52 -19.79 34.68
N ARG A 19 0.48 -19.28 35.41
CA ARG A 19 0.26 -18.53 36.65
C ARG A 19 -0.54 -17.26 36.38
N TRP A 20 -0.17 -16.48 35.37
CA TRP A 20 -0.86 -15.24 35.02
C TRP A 20 -2.33 -15.46 34.68
N VAL A 21 -2.63 -16.48 33.86
CA VAL A 21 -4.00 -16.87 33.52
C VAL A 21 -4.79 -17.25 34.76
N THR A 22 -4.21 -18.08 35.63
CA THR A 22 -4.89 -18.55 36.86
C THR A 22 -5.20 -17.40 37.81
N GLU A 23 -4.25 -16.48 38.02
CA GLU A 23 -4.46 -15.30 38.88
C GLU A 23 -5.46 -14.31 38.28
N SER A 24 -5.51 -14.18 36.96
CA SER A 24 -6.40 -13.24 36.26
C SER A 24 -7.89 -13.63 36.34
N ALA A 25 -8.20 -14.89 36.60
CA ALA A 25 -9.57 -15.41 36.70
C ALA A 25 -10.40 -14.72 37.81
N GLY A 26 -9.73 -14.14 38.81
CA GLY A 26 -10.38 -13.40 39.90
C GLY A 26 -10.76 -11.95 39.56
N THR A 27 -10.34 -11.42 38.41
CA THR A 27 -10.53 -10.00 38.06
C THR A 27 -11.75 -9.80 37.14
N PRO A 28 -12.72 -8.94 37.50
CA PRO A 28 -13.90 -8.70 36.68
C PRO A 28 -13.55 -8.09 35.32
N ALA A 29 -14.08 -8.66 34.23
CA ALA A 29 -13.96 -8.08 32.90
C ALA A 29 -14.91 -6.88 32.69
N ASP A 30 -14.42 -5.87 31.98
CA ASP A 30 -15.21 -4.70 31.58
C ASP A 30 -16.47 -5.13 30.79
N TYR A 31 -17.56 -4.40 30.97
CA TYR A 31 -18.79 -4.59 30.21
C TYR A 31 -18.56 -4.43 28.70
N ALA A 32 -17.81 -3.40 28.27
CA ALA A 32 -17.52 -3.16 26.85
C ALA A 32 -16.76 -4.34 26.24
N ALA A 33 -15.74 -4.83 26.93
CA ALA A 33 -14.94 -5.98 26.51
C ALA A 33 -15.80 -7.26 26.37
N ARG A 34 -16.73 -7.51 27.30
CA ARG A 34 -17.66 -8.66 27.23
C ARG A 34 -18.67 -8.55 26.09
N LEU A 35 -19.21 -7.36 25.85
CA LEU A 35 -20.12 -7.12 24.74
C LEU A 35 -19.43 -7.37 23.40
N LEU A 36 -18.22 -6.83 23.24
CA LEU A 36 -17.42 -7.02 22.04
C LEU A 36 -17.07 -8.49 21.81
N SER A 37 -16.63 -9.20 22.84
CA SER A 37 -16.37 -10.65 22.74
C SER A 37 -17.58 -11.42 22.23
N ARG A 38 -18.78 -11.14 22.75
CA ARG A 38 -20.03 -11.78 22.28
C ARG A 38 -20.37 -11.45 20.83
N VAL A 39 -20.17 -10.20 20.42
CA VAL A 39 -20.39 -9.77 19.03
C VAL A 39 -19.42 -10.50 18.10
N LEU A 40 -18.14 -10.59 18.45
CA LEU A 40 -17.12 -11.22 17.60
C LEU A 40 -17.23 -12.75 17.57
N ALA A 41 -17.74 -13.38 18.63
CA ALA A 41 -18.00 -14.82 18.65
C ALA A 41 -19.18 -15.23 17.74
N HIS A 42 -20.04 -14.30 17.36
CA HIS A 42 -21.20 -14.59 16.51
C HIS A 42 -20.84 -14.49 15.01
N PRO A 43 -21.21 -15.47 14.16
CA PRO A 43 -20.88 -15.46 12.73
C PRO A 43 -21.31 -14.19 11.98
N GLY A 44 -22.44 -13.60 12.38
CA GLY A 44 -22.95 -12.35 11.78
C GLY A 44 -22.57 -11.05 12.52
N GLY A 45 -21.91 -11.14 13.68
CA GLY A 45 -21.69 -9.96 14.53
C GLY A 45 -20.62 -9.01 14.00
N LEU A 46 -19.55 -9.55 13.39
CA LEU A 46 -18.53 -8.73 12.76
C LEU A 46 -19.11 -7.96 11.55
N GLU A 47 -19.77 -8.65 10.63
CA GLU A 47 -20.40 -8.03 9.45
C GLU A 47 -21.42 -6.95 9.86
N PHE A 48 -22.21 -7.22 10.91
CA PHE A 48 -23.13 -6.23 11.47
C PHE A 48 -22.39 -4.97 11.94
N THR A 49 -21.31 -5.16 12.71
CA THR A 49 -20.54 -4.05 13.31
C THR A 49 -19.91 -3.18 12.22
N VAL A 50 -19.25 -3.80 11.24
CA VAL A 50 -18.64 -3.09 10.10
C VAL A 50 -19.70 -2.28 9.35
N ARG A 51 -20.84 -2.88 9.00
CA ARG A 51 -21.92 -2.16 8.30
C ARG A 51 -22.58 -1.08 9.12
N PHE A 52 -22.68 -1.26 10.45
CA PHE A 52 -23.22 -0.23 11.34
C PHE A 52 -22.29 0.99 11.37
N VAL A 53 -20.99 0.75 11.47
CA VAL A 53 -20.00 1.82 11.45
C VAL A 53 -20.01 2.54 10.11
N ASP A 54 -19.82 1.80 9.01
CA ASP A 54 -19.70 2.37 7.67
C ASP A 54 -20.99 3.06 7.21
N GLY A 55 -22.14 2.49 7.55
CA GLY A 55 -23.42 2.95 7.03
C GLY A 55 -24.31 3.74 8.01
N VAL A 56 -23.98 3.82 9.30
CA VAL A 56 -24.74 4.59 10.31
C VAL A 56 -23.87 5.60 11.05
N ILE A 57 -22.63 5.26 11.39
CA ILE A 57 -21.74 6.18 12.11
C ILE A 57 -21.10 7.18 11.15
N ARG A 58 -20.48 6.69 10.08
CA ARG A 58 -19.66 7.47 9.15
C ARG A 58 -20.42 8.47 8.27
N PRO A 59 -21.60 8.14 7.69
CA PRO A 59 -22.23 9.04 6.73
C PRO A 59 -22.63 10.37 7.37
N GLN A 60 -22.32 11.49 6.72
CA GLN A 60 -22.74 12.81 7.21
C GLN A 60 -24.26 13.02 7.03
N ASP A 61 -24.85 12.41 6.01
CA ASP A 61 -26.29 12.47 5.75
C ASP A 61 -27.08 11.54 6.68
N LEU A 62 -27.97 12.13 7.49
CA LEU A 62 -28.79 11.39 8.45
C LEU A 62 -29.83 10.48 7.77
N GLY A 63 -30.27 10.79 6.55
CA GLY A 63 -31.18 9.96 5.78
C GLY A 63 -30.52 8.67 5.28
N VAL A 64 -29.26 8.74 4.85
CA VAL A 64 -28.43 7.56 4.52
C VAL A 64 -28.27 6.70 5.77
N ALA A 65 -27.85 7.31 6.88
CA ALA A 65 -27.68 6.61 8.15
C ALA A 65 -28.97 5.92 8.62
N ALA A 66 -30.11 6.62 8.54
CA ALA A 66 -31.41 6.08 8.90
C ALA A 66 -31.84 4.88 8.05
N ARG A 67 -31.66 4.95 6.72
CA ARG A 67 -31.98 3.83 5.83
C ARG A 67 -31.10 2.61 6.10
N THR A 68 -29.83 2.81 6.44
CA THR A 68 -28.96 1.70 6.83
C THR A 68 -29.33 1.14 8.18
N LEU A 69 -29.63 1.98 9.17
CA LEU A 69 -30.09 1.57 10.49
C LEU A 69 -31.36 0.72 10.38
N ALA A 70 -32.31 1.11 9.53
CA ALA A 70 -33.52 0.35 9.23
C ALA A 70 -33.25 -1.02 8.59
N ARG A 71 -32.23 -1.13 7.73
CA ARG A 71 -31.80 -2.41 7.14
C ARG A 71 -31.14 -3.32 8.17
N LEU A 72 -30.26 -2.76 9.01
CA LEU A 72 -29.56 -3.51 10.06
C LEU A 72 -30.50 -4.02 11.14
N ALA A 73 -31.53 -3.24 11.49
CA ALA A 73 -32.55 -3.63 12.46
C ALA A 73 -33.37 -4.87 12.06
N ARG A 74 -33.34 -5.28 10.78
CA ARG A 74 -34.04 -6.46 10.25
C ARG A 74 -33.18 -7.73 10.24
N ARG A 75 -31.90 -7.62 10.54
CA ARG A 75 -30.99 -8.76 10.61
C ARG A 75 -31.15 -9.52 11.92
N ASP A 76 -30.48 -10.66 12.00
CA ASP A 76 -30.30 -11.38 13.26
C ASP A 76 -29.46 -10.53 14.22
N LEU A 77 -29.90 -10.44 15.47
CA LEU A 77 -29.33 -9.61 16.55
C LEU A 77 -29.18 -10.40 17.85
N ASP A 78 -29.23 -11.73 17.80
CA ASP A 78 -29.23 -12.60 18.98
C ASP A 78 -27.92 -12.51 19.80
N PHE A 79 -26.85 -11.98 19.18
CA PHE A 79 -25.58 -11.66 19.83
C PHE A 79 -25.61 -10.39 20.69
N LEU A 80 -26.59 -9.50 20.48
CA LEU A 80 -26.76 -8.30 21.30
C LEU A 80 -27.58 -8.62 22.56
N PRO A 81 -27.30 -7.94 23.69
CA PRO A 81 -28.18 -7.96 24.84
C PRO A 81 -29.64 -7.68 24.45
N PRO A 82 -30.64 -8.39 25.01
CA PRO A 82 -32.03 -8.31 24.56
C PRO A 82 -32.59 -6.88 24.51
N TYR A 83 -32.17 -6.02 25.43
CA TYR A 83 -32.59 -4.62 25.47
C TYR A 83 -31.99 -3.78 24.32
N LEU A 84 -30.75 -4.04 23.91
CA LEU A 84 -30.13 -3.39 22.75
C LEU A 84 -30.74 -3.92 21.44
N ALA A 85 -30.97 -5.23 21.35
CA ALA A 85 -31.62 -5.84 20.19
C ALA A 85 -33.03 -5.28 19.99
N ALA A 86 -33.83 -5.21 21.06
CA ALA A 86 -35.17 -4.62 21.02
C ALA A 86 -35.13 -3.13 20.67
N GLY A 87 -34.20 -2.37 21.27
CA GLY A 87 -34.00 -0.96 20.97
C GLY A 87 -33.66 -0.74 19.49
N LEU A 88 -32.78 -1.55 18.91
CA LEU A 88 -32.40 -1.45 17.50
C LEU A 88 -33.55 -1.82 16.55
N LYS A 89 -34.31 -2.89 16.87
CA LYS A 89 -35.51 -3.30 16.12
C LYS A 89 -36.57 -2.19 16.09
N ALA A 90 -36.75 -1.47 17.20
CA ALA A 90 -37.65 -0.31 17.26
C ALA A 90 -37.08 0.92 16.54
N ALA A 91 -35.78 1.17 16.68
CA ALA A 91 -35.09 2.29 16.06
C ALA A 91 -35.10 2.23 14.54
N GLY A 92 -35.07 1.03 13.94
CA GLY A 92 -35.05 0.83 12.49
C GLY A 92 -36.13 1.61 11.71
N PRO A 93 -37.43 1.29 11.87
CA PRO A 93 -38.51 2.01 11.21
C PRO A 93 -38.62 3.47 11.70
N ALA A 94 -38.37 3.73 12.99
CA ALA A 94 -38.42 5.07 13.55
C ALA A 94 -37.36 6.01 12.93
N ALA A 95 -36.19 5.49 12.59
CA ALA A 95 -35.11 6.28 11.98
C ALA A 95 -35.49 6.82 10.60
N VAL A 96 -36.25 6.06 9.81
CA VAL A 96 -36.73 6.52 8.50
C VAL A 96 -37.74 7.67 8.65
N ALA A 97 -38.58 7.62 9.69
CA ALA A 97 -39.58 8.65 9.96
C ALA A 97 -39.01 9.90 10.63
N ALA A 98 -37.99 9.74 11.50
CA ALA A 98 -37.39 10.80 12.30
C ALA A 98 -35.85 10.68 12.37
N PRO A 99 -35.14 10.83 11.23
CA PRO A 99 -33.69 10.64 11.16
C PRO A 99 -32.91 11.57 12.08
N GLU A 100 -33.37 12.82 12.24
CA GLU A 100 -32.74 13.86 13.07
C GLU A 100 -32.73 13.53 14.57
N ALA A 101 -33.65 12.69 15.05
CA ALA A 101 -33.70 12.30 16.46
C ALA A 101 -33.06 10.93 16.70
N VAL A 102 -33.41 9.95 15.85
CA VAL A 102 -33.06 8.54 16.10
C VAL A 102 -31.61 8.24 15.76
N VAL A 103 -31.06 8.81 14.68
CA VAL A 103 -29.66 8.55 14.29
C VAL A 103 -28.69 9.13 15.32
N PRO A 104 -28.81 10.40 15.77
CA PRO A 104 -27.95 10.93 16.83
C PRO A 104 -28.06 10.14 18.14
N ALA A 105 -29.27 9.70 18.52
CA ALA A 105 -29.46 8.86 19.71
C ALA A 105 -28.74 7.50 19.57
N ALA A 106 -28.85 6.84 18.41
CA ALA A 106 -28.14 5.59 18.14
C ALA A 106 -26.62 5.78 18.17
N ARG A 107 -26.10 6.87 17.59
CA ARG A 107 -24.68 7.24 17.65
C ARG A 107 -24.22 7.48 19.09
N ALA A 108 -25.01 8.20 19.90
CA ALA A 108 -24.68 8.49 21.30
C ALA A 108 -24.65 7.22 22.17
N ILE A 109 -25.61 6.30 21.98
CA ILE A 109 -25.61 5.00 22.66
C ILE A 109 -24.36 4.22 22.28
N PHE A 110 -24.04 4.15 20.98
CA PHE A 110 -22.83 3.49 20.51
C PHE A 110 -21.57 4.09 21.12
N ARG A 111 -21.43 5.43 21.12
CA ARG A 111 -20.33 6.15 21.78
C ARG A 111 -20.16 5.73 23.24
N ARG A 112 -21.25 5.63 23.99
CA ARG A 112 -21.21 5.22 25.41
C ARG A 112 -20.80 3.76 25.58
N LEU A 113 -21.09 2.89 24.61
CA LEU A 113 -20.68 1.48 24.65
C LEU A 113 -19.19 1.28 24.33
N VAL A 114 -18.60 2.16 23.53
CA VAL A 114 -17.18 2.05 23.11
C VAL A 114 -16.25 3.08 23.76
N GLY A 115 -16.79 4.03 24.53
CA GLY A 115 -16.05 5.17 25.08
C GLY A 115 -14.94 4.81 26.06
N ASP A 116 -14.99 3.61 26.67
CA ASP A 116 -13.90 3.14 27.53
C ASP A 116 -12.67 2.65 26.74
N LEU A 117 -12.77 2.51 25.40
CA LEU A 117 -11.70 2.05 24.52
C LEU A 117 -10.97 3.19 23.79
N VAL A 118 -11.54 4.39 23.73
CA VAL A 118 -10.92 5.58 23.14
C VAL A 118 -11.24 6.79 24.00
N LEU A 119 -10.21 7.50 24.43
CA LEU A 119 -10.38 8.68 25.29
C LEU A 119 -10.54 9.95 24.45
N ASP A 120 -11.35 10.87 24.94
CA ASP A 120 -11.51 12.20 24.34
C ASP A 120 -10.34 13.12 24.71
N THR A 121 -9.93 14.02 23.81
CA THR A 121 -8.78 14.93 24.03
C THR A 121 -9.10 16.15 24.91
N THR A 122 -10.36 16.39 25.28
CA THR A 122 -10.77 17.64 25.94
C THR A 122 -10.79 17.59 27.47
N GLY A 123 -10.20 18.61 28.09
CA GLY A 123 -10.49 19.05 29.47
C GLY A 123 -10.09 18.08 30.58
N ASP A 124 -10.86 18.11 31.67
CA ASP A 124 -10.65 17.33 32.90
C ASP A 124 -10.81 15.81 32.68
N GLY A 125 -11.56 15.38 31.66
CA GLY A 125 -11.82 13.96 31.39
C GLY A 125 -10.58 13.17 30.96
N LEU A 126 -9.73 13.75 30.09
CA LEU A 126 -8.45 13.13 29.74
C LEU A 126 -7.52 13.08 30.96
N THR A 127 -7.44 14.19 31.71
CA THR A 127 -6.61 14.29 32.91
C THR A 127 -6.99 13.24 33.95
N GLU A 128 -8.29 13.09 34.24
CA GLU A 128 -8.80 12.08 35.17
C GLU A 128 -8.51 10.65 34.69
N ALA A 129 -8.69 10.39 33.39
CA ALA A 129 -8.42 9.06 32.84
C ALA A 129 -6.93 8.71 32.90
N LEU A 130 -6.04 9.63 32.52
CA LEU A 130 -4.59 9.48 32.64
C LEU A 130 -4.16 9.31 34.10
N ALA A 131 -4.74 10.10 35.01
CA ALA A 131 -4.47 9.99 36.44
C ALA A 131 -4.88 8.63 37.00
N ARG A 132 -6.04 8.08 36.59
CA ARG A 132 -6.48 6.73 36.99
C ARG A 132 -5.52 5.65 36.50
N ILE A 133 -5.06 5.74 35.25
CA ILE A 133 -4.11 4.76 34.68
C ILE A 133 -2.77 4.82 35.44
N ARG A 134 -2.27 6.03 35.72
CA ARG A 134 -1.03 6.23 36.47
C ARG A 134 -1.14 5.81 37.94
N ALA A 135 -2.29 6.04 38.58
CA ALA A 135 -2.56 5.61 39.96
C ALA A 135 -2.52 4.08 40.11
N ALA A 136 -2.78 3.32 39.03
CA ALA A 136 -2.62 1.87 38.99
C ALA A 136 -1.16 1.41 38.80
N GLY A 137 -0.19 2.34 38.71
CA GLY A 137 1.23 2.04 38.52
C GLY A 137 1.66 1.85 37.07
N ASN A 138 0.88 2.32 36.10
CA ASN A 138 1.19 2.22 34.67
C ASN A 138 1.71 3.56 34.10
N HIS A 139 2.51 3.48 33.06
CA HIS A 139 2.86 4.60 32.19
C HIS A 139 1.88 4.68 31.02
N VAL A 140 1.80 5.84 30.37
CA VAL A 140 0.85 6.06 29.28
C VAL A 140 1.58 6.57 28.05
N ASN A 141 1.41 5.88 26.93
CA ASN A 141 1.74 6.36 25.59
C ASN A 141 0.47 6.86 24.91
N VAL A 142 0.38 8.18 24.68
CA VAL A 142 -0.77 8.80 24.04
C VAL A 142 -0.61 8.77 22.52
N ASN A 143 -1.64 8.38 21.78
CA ASN A 143 -1.66 8.45 20.32
C ASN A 143 -2.89 9.21 19.81
N LEU A 144 -2.68 10.29 19.08
CA LEU A 144 -3.75 11.11 18.53
C LEU A 144 -4.31 10.49 17.24
N LEU A 145 -5.53 9.96 17.34
CA LEU A 145 -6.34 9.56 16.20
C LEU A 145 -6.87 10.78 15.45
N GLY A 146 -7.07 10.64 14.15
CA GLY A 146 -7.67 11.66 13.30
C GLY A 146 -7.69 11.23 11.84
N GLU A 147 -8.39 12.01 11.02
CA GLU A 147 -8.69 11.74 9.60
C GLU A 147 -7.45 11.47 8.74
N ALA A 148 -7.67 10.92 7.54
CA ALA A 148 -6.61 10.79 6.55
C ALA A 148 -6.03 12.18 6.24
N VAL A 149 -4.71 12.27 6.12
CA VAL A 149 -4.04 13.54 5.78
C VAL A 149 -3.92 13.60 4.26
N LEU A 150 -4.74 14.43 3.63
CA LEU A 150 -4.83 14.57 2.17
C LEU A 150 -4.03 15.75 1.62
N GLY A 151 -3.43 16.56 2.48
CA GLY A 151 -2.53 17.64 2.08
C GLY A 151 -1.89 18.39 3.25
N ASP A 152 -1.01 19.33 2.92
CA ASP A 152 -0.14 20.04 3.89
C ASP A 152 -0.91 20.78 4.98
N GLY A 153 -2.09 21.32 4.67
CA GLY A 153 -2.93 22.01 5.66
C GLY A 153 -3.47 21.07 6.74
N GLU A 154 -3.76 19.82 6.41
CA GLU A 154 -4.14 18.79 7.37
C GLU A 154 -2.95 18.27 8.16
N ALA A 155 -1.81 18.09 7.49
CA ALA A 155 -0.55 17.69 8.10
C ALA A 155 -0.13 18.70 9.19
N ALA A 156 -0.13 20.00 8.85
CA ALA A 156 0.17 21.08 9.79
C ALA A 156 -0.82 21.15 10.96
N ARG A 157 -2.13 20.95 10.70
CA ARG A 157 -3.14 20.87 11.77
C ARG A 157 -2.89 19.69 12.70
N ARG A 158 -2.53 18.52 12.15
CA ARG A 158 -2.20 17.32 12.92
C ARG A 158 -0.95 17.53 13.77
N LEU A 159 0.11 18.09 13.21
CA LEU A 159 1.34 18.39 13.95
C LEU A 159 1.06 19.39 15.10
N ALA A 160 0.29 20.46 14.83
CA ALA A 160 -0.10 21.43 15.85
C ALA A 160 -0.98 20.81 16.95
N ALA A 161 -1.83 19.85 16.62
CA ALA A 161 -2.63 19.11 17.62
C ALA A 161 -1.75 18.21 18.50
N ASN A 162 -0.76 17.53 17.92
CA ASN A 162 0.25 16.78 18.66
C ASN A 162 1.08 17.69 19.57
N ALA A 163 1.50 18.87 19.11
CA ALA A 163 2.20 19.86 19.92
C ALA A 163 1.39 20.29 21.14
N ARG A 164 0.08 20.55 20.98
CA ARG A 164 -0.81 20.87 22.10
C ARG A 164 -0.95 19.74 23.11
N LEU A 165 -0.96 18.48 22.65
CA LEU A 165 -0.98 17.32 23.55
C LEU A 165 0.33 17.18 24.30
N LEU A 166 1.46 17.32 23.60
CA LEU A 166 2.81 17.21 24.17
C LEU A 166 3.08 18.30 25.22
N ALA A 167 2.55 19.50 25.01
CA ALA A 167 2.67 20.63 25.93
C ALA A 167 1.90 20.45 27.25
N ARG A 168 1.06 19.42 27.39
CA ARG A 168 0.35 19.14 28.65
C ARG A 168 1.29 18.55 29.70
N ASP A 169 1.13 18.98 30.95
CA ASP A 169 1.93 18.49 32.08
C ASP A 169 1.70 17.01 32.40
N ASP A 170 0.53 16.47 32.04
CA ASP A 170 0.12 15.08 32.33
C ASP A 170 0.41 14.09 31.17
N VAL A 171 1.02 14.57 30.08
CA VAL A 171 1.42 13.76 28.91
C VAL A 171 2.93 13.75 28.81
N ASP A 172 3.58 12.62 29.07
CA ASP A 172 5.05 12.50 29.02
C ASP A 172 5.54 11.63 27.86
N TYR A 173 4.62 10.96 27.16
CA TYR A 173 4.93 10.05 26.05
C TYR A 173 3.86 10.18 24.98
N LEU A 174 4.28 10.46 23.75
CA LEU A 174 3.41 10.58 22.58
C LEU A 174 3.92 9.71 21.42
N SER A 175 3.02 8.93 20.83
CA SER A 175 3.22 8.25 19.55
C SER A 175 2.65 9.10 18.41
N LEU A 176 3.40 9.23 17.31
CA LEU A 176 2.94 9.86 16.08
C LEU A 176 3.45 9.11 14.85
N LYS A 177 2.83 9.37 13.70
CA LYS A 177 3.20 8.77 12.41
C LYS A 177 3.83 9.84 11.52
N VAL A 178 4.89 9.49 10.80
CA VAL A 178 5.56 10.41 9.86
C VAL A 178 4.59 10.85 8.77
N SER A 179 3.88 9.91 8.14
CA SER A 179 2.92 10.23 7.07
C SER A 179 1.82 11.22 7.50
N ALA A 180 1.45 11.21 8.78
CA ALA A 180 0.39 12.04 9.33
C ALA A 180 0.82 13.50 9.57
N VAL A 181 2.12 13.82 9.46
CA VAL A 181 2.65 15.17 9.70
C VAL A 181 3.40 15.75 8.50
N THR A 182 3.59 14.96 7.44
CA THR A 182 4.22 15.40 6.20
C THR A 182 3.21 15.56 5.06
N GLY A 183 2.10 14.80 5.10
CA GLY A 183 1.10 14.78 4.03
C GLY A 183 1.43 13.79 2.92
N PRO A 184 0.57 13.68 1.88
CA PRO A 184 0.82 12.78 0.76
C PRO A 184 2.03 13.21 -0.06
N HIS A 185 2.94 12.27 -0.32
CA HIS A 185 4.10 12.50 -1.16
C HIS A 185 4.25 11.42 -2.23
N ASN A 186 5.00 11.77 -3.28
CA ASN A 186 5.35 10.83 -4.32
C ASN A 186 6.46 9.88 -3.80
N PRO A 187 6.27 8.55 -3.82
CA PRO A 187 7.26 7.60 -3.31
C PRO A 187 8.59 7.63 -4.08
N TRP A 188 8.61 8.16 -5.31
CA TRP A 188 9.86 8.35 -6.08
C TRP A 188 10.75 9.47 -5.51
N GLY A 189 10.20 10.42 -4.76
CA GLY A 189 10.91 11.55 -4.15
C GLY A 189 11.39 11.25 -2.72
N PHE A 190 11.94 10.06 -2.48
CA PHE A 190 12.22 9.60 -1.12
C PHE A 190 13.08 10.56 -0.30
N ASP A 191 14.20 11.05 -0.84
CA ASP A 191 15.12 11.91 -0.08
C ASP A 191 14.48 13.27 0.19
N GLU A 192 13.75 13.82 -0.77
CA GLU A 192 13.03 15.08 -0.61
C GLU A 192 11.93 14.97 0.47
N VAL A 193 11.29 13.80 0.57
CA VAL A 193 10.31 13.51 1.63
C VAL A 193 10.98 13.35 2.98
N VAL A 194 12.14 12.70 3.06
CA VAL A 194 12.93 12.61 4.30
C VAL A 194 13.33 14.00 4.78
N GLU A 195 13.91 14.82 3.90
CA GLU A 195 14.32 16.19 4.22
C GLU A 195 13.12 17.03 4.72
N HIS A 196 11.99 16.94 4.01
CA HIS A 196 10.77 17.64 4.41
C HIS A 196 10.26 17.17 5.79
N ALA A 197 10.24 15.86 6.03
CA ALA A 197 9.80 15.28 7.29
C ALA A 197 10.67 15.71 8.47
N VAL A 198 11.99 15.67 8.30
CA VAL A 198 12.97 16.12 9.30
C VAL A 198 12.77 17.60 9.59
N ALA A 199 12.59 18.43 8.56
CA ALA A 199 12.34 19.87 8.73
C ALA A 199 11.05 20.17 9.52
N GLN A 200 9.97 19.40 9.31
CA GLN A 200 8.72 19.56 10.06
C GLN A 200 8.83 19.05 11.51
N LEU A 201 9.53 17.94 11.74
CA LEU A 201 9.61 17.28 13.05
C LEU A 201 10.67 17.88 13.98
N LEU A 202 11.73 18.48 13.44
CA LEU A 202 12.82 19.02 14.26
C LEU A 202 12.35 20.04 15.31
N PRO A 203 11.53 21.06 14.99
CA PRO A 203 11.01 21.99 16.00
C PRO A 203 10.21 21.28 17.09
N PHE A 204 9.41 20.28 16.73
CA PHE A 204 8.59 19.50 17.64
C PHE A 204 9.44 18.68 18.64
N TYR A 205 10.55 18.08 18.18
CA TYR A 205 11.49 17.37 19.04
C TYR A 205 12.31 18.30 19.94
N LEU A 206 12.69 19.49 19.46
CA LEU A 206 13.38 20.50 20.27
C LEU A 206 12.49 21.04 21.39
N GLU A 207 11.20 21.23 21.13
CA GLU A 207 10.22 21.59 22.15
C GLU A 207 10.08 20.48 23.20
N ALA A 208 9.99 19.22 22.76
CA ALA A 208 9.95 18.06 23.65
C ALA A 208 11.18 17.96 24.56
N ALA A 209 12.37 18.20 23.99
CA ALA A 209 13.66 18.12 24.69
C ALA A 209 13.87 19.25 25.70
N SER A 210 13.30 20.43 25.43
CA SER A 210 13.41 21.62 26.29
C SER A 210 12.30 21.74 27.34
N ALA A 211 11.33 20.82 27.33
CA ALA A 211 10.24 20.79 28.29
C ALA A 211 10.75 20.59 29.73
N PRO A 212 10.11 21.23 30.75
CA PRO A 212 10.51 21.08 32.15
C PRO A 212 10.47 19.63 32.64
N THR A 213 9.52 18.84 32.13
CA THR A 213 9.46 17.39 32.28
C THR A 213 9.90 16.74 30.98
N PRO A 214 10.86 15.79 31.01
CA PRO A 214 11.30 15.09 29.80
C PRO A 214 10.11 14.46 29.07
N LYS A 215 9.93 14.84 27.81
CA LYS A 215 8.89 14.29 26.94
C LYS A 215 9.49 13.26 26.00
N PHE A 216 8.80 12.14 25.84
CA PHE A 216 9.20 11.04 24.98
C PHE A 216 8.35 11.05 23.70
N ILE A 217 8.99 10.98 22.53
CA ILE A 217 8.31 10.85 21.24
C ILE A 217 8.65 9.49 20.63
N ASN A 218 7.61 8.76 20.22
CA ASN A 218 7.73 7.51 19.47
C ASN A 218 7.19 7.68 18.05
N LEU A 219 7.97 7.28 17.05
CA LEU A 219 7.49 7.15 15.68
C LEU A 219 6.85 5.77 15.50
N ASP A 220 5.53 5.77 15.29
CA ASP A 220 4.77 4.57 14.95
C ASP A 220 5.02 4.19 13.48
N MET A 221 5.00 2.88 13.21
CA MET A 221 5.21 2.30 11.88
C MET A 221 3.87 1.93 11.25
N GLU A 222 3.71 2.28 9.97
CA GLU A 222 2.48 2.06 9.21
C GLU A 222 2.59 0.91 8.21
N ASP A 223 2.53 1.20 6.91
CA ASP A 223 2.57 0.19 5.86
C ASP A 223 4.04 -0.09 5.47
N TYR A 224 4.30 -1.16 4.71
CA TYR A 224 5.66 -1.53 4.30
C TYR A 224 6.40 -0.38 3.60
N LYS A 225 5.68 0.41 2.79
CA LYS A 225 6.24 1.60 2.12
C LYS A 225 6.82 2.65 3.09
N ASP A 226 6.35 2.67 4.34
CA ASP A 226 6.77 3.64 5.35
C ASP A 226 7.98 3.15 6.16
N LEU A 227 8.38 1.87 6.06
CA LEU A 227 9.50 1.30 6.82
C LEU A 227 10.81 2.04 6.58
N ALA A 228 11.24 2.09 5.31
CA ALA A 228 12.50 2.75 4.95
C ALA A 228 12.44 4.26 5.22
N LEU A 229 11.28 4.89 4.98
CA LEU A 229 11.08 6.33 5.20
C LEU A 229 11.21 6.66 6.68
N THR A 230 10.49 5.94 7.54
CA THR A 230 10.48 6.19 8.99
C THR A 230 11.85 5.92 9.61
N LEU A 231 12.57 4.90 9.15
CA LEU A 231 13.95 4.64 9.58
C LEU A 231 14.91 5.76 9.18
N ALA A 232 14.81 6.29 7.95
CA ALA A 232 15.64 7.39 7.48
C ALA A 232 15.35 8.68 8.27
N VAL A 233 14.07 9.06 8.38
CA VAL A 233 13.63 10.24 9.13
C VAL A 233 14.07 10.16 10.59
N PHE A 234 13.89 9.00 11.24
CA PHE A 234 14.28 8.84 12.65
C PHE A 234 15.78 9.03 12.88
N ARG A 235 16.63 8.45 12.03
CA ARG A 235 18.08 8.57 12.16
C ARG A 235 18.56 9.97 11.84
N GLU A 236 18.14 10.54 10.72
CA GLU A 236 18.58 11.88 10.30
C GLU A 236 18.13 12.97 11.29
N LEU A 237 16.90 12.83 11.83
CA LEU A 237 16.40 13.72 12.87
C LEU A 237 17.26 13.65 14.13
N LEU A 238 17.57 12.45 14.61
CA LEU A 238 18.33 12.27 15.84
C LEU A 238 19.84 12.53 15.67
N ASP A 239 20.40 12.39 14.47
CA ASP A 239 21.78 12.77 14.16
C ASP A 239 22.02 14.29 14.27
N ASN A 240 20.94 15.09 14.37
CA ASN A 240 21.05 16.49 14.72
C ASN A 240 21.77 16.66 16.09
N PRO A 241 22.87 17.44 16.16
CA PRO A 241 23.63 17.62 17.40
C PRO A 241 22.80 18.14 18.58
N ALA A 242 21.75 18.94 18.31
CA ALA A 242 20.86 19.46 19.33
C ALA A 242 19.99 18.37 19.98
N LEU A 243 19.82 17.22 19.32
CA LEU A 243 19.04 16.09 19.80
C LEU A 243 19.91 14.91 20.26
N LEU A 244 21.24 15.04 20.28
CA LEU A 244 22.15 13.94 20.63
C LEU A 244 21.85 13.34 22.02
N HIS A 245 21.43 14.17 22.98
CA HIS A 245 21.10 13.78 24.35
C HIS A 245 19.65 13.28 24.54
N VAL A 246 18.84 13.29 23.48
CA VAL A 246 17.42 12.92 23.52
C VAL A 246 17.25 11.42 23.27
N GLU A 247 16.54 10.75 24.17
CA GLU A 247 16.02 9.40 23.97
C GLU A 247 14.66 9.51 23.25
N ALA A 248 14.50 8.78 22.14
CA ALA A 248 13.26 8.72 21.37
C ALA A 248 13.01 7.30 20.86
N GLY A 249 11.76 7.03 20.44
CA GLY A 249 11.31 5.70 20.07
C GLY A 249 10.96 5.54 18.60
N ILE A 250 11.09 4.32 18.09
CA ILE A 250 10.62 3.89 16.77
C ILE A 250 10.00 2.49 16.87
N ALA A 251 8.92 2.25 16.12
CA ALA A 251 8.29 0.93 16.05
C ALA A 251 8.88 0.05 14.93
N LEU A 252 8.98 -1.26 15.17
CA LEU A 252 9.30 -2.28 14.17
C LEU A 252 8.25 -3.40 14.17
N GLN A 253 7.94 -3.93 13.00
CA GLN A 253 6.83 -4.87 12.79
C GLN A 253 7.33 -6.27 12.39
N ALA A 254 7.28 -7.23 13.32
CA ALA A 254 7.85 -8.56 13.10
C ALA A 254 7.12 -9.45 12.08
N TYR A 255 5.93 -9.06 11.63
CA TYR A 255 5.23 -9.72 10.52
C TYR A 255 5.93 -9.55 9.17
N GLN A 256 6.92 -8.65 9.07
CA GLN A 256 7.78 -8.47 7.91
C GLN A 256 9.12 -9.18 8.16
N PRO A 257 9.65 -9.94 7.18
CA PRO A 257 10.99 -10.53 7.29
C PRO A 257 12.08 -9.49 7.59
N ASP A 258 11.93 -8.29 7.04
CA ASP A 258 12.84 -7.14 7.15
C ASP A 258 13.09 -6.67 8.60
N ALA A 259 12.21 -7.01 9.54
CA ALA A 259 12.25 -6.50 10.91
C ALA A 259 13.58 -6.78 11.65
N LEU A 260 14.20 -7.94 11.41
CA LEU A 260 15.48 -8.27 12.03
C LEU A 260 16.63 -7.44 11.45
N ALA A 261 16.69 -7.30 10.12
CA ALA A 261 17.69 -6.45 9.47
C ALA A 261 17.55 -4.99 9.91
N ALA A 262 16.32 -4.47 10.00
CA ALA A 262 16.05 -3.14 10.52
C ALA A 262 16.47 -2.97 12.00
N MET A 263 16.23 -3.98 12.85
CA MET A 263 16.72 -3.98 14.24
C MET A 263 18.25 -3.96 14.31
N MET A 264 18.92 -4.74 13.47
CA MET A 264 20.38 -4.76 13.37
C MET A 264 20.94 -3.38 13.01
N GLU A 265 20.39 -2.78 11.96
CA GLU A 265 20.76 -1.44 11.48
C GLU A 265 20.55 -0.38 12.57
N LEU A 266 19.41 -0.40 13.27
CA LEU A 266 19.12 0.53 14.36
C LEU A 266 20.07 0.34 15.55
N GLN A 267 20.41 -0.90 15.93
CA GLN A 267 21.35 -1.16 17.02
C GLN A 267 22.78 -0.72 16.68
N GLU A 268 23.22 -0.93 15.44
CA GLU A 268 24.54 -0.49 14.98
C GLU A 268 24.63 1.05 14.96
N TRP A 269 23.64 1.71 14.38
CA TRP A 269 23.56 3.17 14.38
C TRP A 269 23.45 3.74 15.81
N ALA A 270 22.61 3.15 16.67
CA ALA A 270 22.47 3.59 18.06
C ALA A 270 23.77 3.37 18.87
N ALA A 271 24.53 2.31 18.57
CA ALA A 271 25.84 2.08 19.19
C ALA A 271 26.83 3.20 18.84
N ALA A 272 26.87 3.63 17.57
CA ALA A 272 27.69 4.75 17.14
C ALA A 272 27.26 6.07 17.80
N ARG A 273 25.95 6.32 17.87
CA ARG A 273 25.36 7.47 18.56
C ARG A 273 25.75 7.53 20.05
N VAL A 274 25.62 6.42 20.77
CA VAL A 274 25.99 6.34 22.20
C VAL A 274 27.50 6.50 22.38
N ALA A 275 28.32 5.93 21.50
CA ALA A 275 29.76 6.11 21.52
C ALA A 275 30.18 7.57 21.29
N ALA A 276 29.39 8.34 20.53
CA ALA A 276 29.55 9.78 20.34
C ALA A 276 29.04 10.63 21.52
N GLY A 277 28.58 10.02 22.62
CA GLY A 277 28.05 10.70 23.80
C GLY A 277 26.54 10.96 23.75
N GLY A 278 25.83 10.35 22.81
CA GLY A 278 24.38 10.45 22.70
C GLY A 278 23.61 9.51 23.62
N ALA A 279 22.31 9.78 23.74
CA ALA A 279 21.38 8.91 24.44
C ALA A 279 21.07 7.67 23.59
N ARG A 280 20.77 6.56 24.29
CA ARG A 280 20.17 5.38 23.67
C ARG A 280 18.81 5.72 23.03
N ILE A 281 18.31 4.83 22.18
CA ILE A 281 16.95 4.94 21.62
C ILE A 281 16.03 3.88 22.24
N LYS A 282 14.73 3.95 21.95
CA LYS A 282 13.79 2.85 22.20
C LYS A 282 13.36 2.22 20.87
N VAL A 283 13.32 0.90 20.81
CA VAL A 283 12.72 0.16 19.69
C VAL A 283 11.49 -0.58 20.19
N ARG A 284 10.31 -0.18 19.72
CA ARG A 284 9.02 -0.79 20.06
C ARG A 284 8.73 -1.93 19.09
N LEU A 285 8.93 -3.17 19.53
CA LEU A 285 8.69 -4.35 18.72
C LEU A 285 7.21 -4.78 18.82
N VAL A 286 6.49 -4.64 17.71
CA VAL A 286 5.12 -5.13 17.51
C VAL A 286 5.09 -6.29 16.51
N LYS A 287 4.00 -7.04 16.45
CA LYS A 287 3.80 -8.01 15.34
C LYS A 287 3.49 -7.28 14.04
N GLY A 288 2.47 -6.44 14.03
CA GLY A 288 2.03 -5.68 12.86
C GLY A 288 0.52 -5.43 12.91
N ALA A 289 0.03 -4.42 12.18
CA ALA A 289 -1.36 -3.95 12.27
C ALA A 289 -2.06 -3.82 10.90
N ASN A 290 -1.33 -3.97 9.79
CA ASN A 290 -1.81 -3.60 8.46
C ASN A 290 -1.88 -4.79 7.49
N LEU A 291 -1.94 -6.03 7.98
CA LEU A 291 -1.90 -7.25 7.14
C LEU A 291 -2.91 -7.23 5.97
N ALA A 292 -4.13 -6.74 6.20
CA ALA A 292 -5.13 -6.62 5.14
C ALA A 292 -4.72 -5.62 4.06
N MET A 293 -4.15 -4.48 4.46
CA MET A 293 -3.66 -3.45 3.53
C MET A 293 -2.45 -3.97 2.73
N GLU A 294 -1.51 -4.67 3.36
CA GLU A 294 -0.35 -5.28 2.68
C GLU A 294 -0.78 -6.30 1.62
N ARG A 295 -1.86 -7.06 1.87
CA ARG A 295 -2.42 -7.99 0.90
C ARG A 295 -3.05 -7.28 -0.29
N VAL A 296 -3.81 -6.21 -0.03
CA VAL A 296 -4.42 -5.41 -1.10
C VAL A 296 -3.33 -4.73 -1.93
N ASP A 297 -2.30 -4.17 -1.29
CA ASP A 297 -1.18 -3.52 -1.97
C ASP A 297 -0.41 -4.50 -2.86
N ALA A 298 -0.12 -5.70 -2.36
CA ALA A 298 0.53 -6.76 -3.13
C ALA A 298 -0.33 -7.19 -4.34
N GLU A 299 -1.63 -7.42 -4.15
CA GLU A 299 -2.53 -7.89 -5.22
C GLU A 299 -2.75 -6.84 -6.30
N VAL A 300 -2.96 -5.57 -5.92
CA VAL A 300 -3.21 -4.46 -6.85
C VAL A 300 -2.02 -4.21 -7.76
N HIS A 301 -0.80 -4.33 -7.23
CA HIS A 301 0.43 -4.08 -8.00
C HIS A 301 1.06 -5.36 -8.58
N GLY A 302 0.54 -6.55 -8.25
CA GLY A 302 1.16 -7.83 -8.62
C GLY A 302 2.52 -8.07 -7.95
N TRP A 303 2.77 -7.47 -6.79
CA TRP A 303 4.03 -7.62 -6.04
C TRP A 303 3.97 -8.79 -5.06
N PRO A 304 5.13 -9.36 -4.67
CA PRO A 304 5.18 -10.27 -3.54
C PRO A 304 4.61 -9.63 -2.26
N LEU A 305 3.83 -10.40 -1.52
CA LEU A 305 3.34 -10.00 -0.20
C LEU A 305 4.54 -9.76 0.74
N THR A 306 4.56 -8.61 1.40
CA THR A 306 5.66 -8.14 2.26
C THR A 306 5.74 -8.86 3.61
N THR A 307 4.67 -9.55 3.98
CA THR A 307 4.51 -10.19 5.28
C THR A 307 4.76 -11.69 5.23
N TRP A 308 5.07 -12.28 6.38
CA TRP A 308 5.13 -13.73 6.53
C TRP A 308 3.80 -14.40 6.16
N PRO A 309 3.83 -15.56 5.48
CA PRO A 309 2.61 -16.21 5.00
C PRO A 309 1.77 -16.83 6.12
N THR A 310 2.35 -17.03 7.31
CA THR A 310 1.67 -17.65 8.46
C THR A 310 1.89 -16.87 9.75
N LYS A 311 0.94 -16.97 10.67
CA LYS A 311 1.05 -16.40 12.01
C LYS A 311 2.19 -17.03 12.82
N GLN A 312 2.45 -18.34 12.67
CA GLN A 312 3.59 -19.00 13.31
C GLN A 312 4.92 -18.40 12.86
N ALA A 313 5.10 -18.13 11.56
CA ALA A 313 6.31 -17.49 11.04
C ALA A 313 6.48 -16.04 11.55
N THR A 314 5.39 -15.28 11.66
CA THR A 314 5.40 -13.95 12.32
C THR A 314 5.83 -14.07 13.79
N ASP A 315 5.28 -15.03 14.53
CA ASP A 315 5.57 -15.25 15.95
C ASP A 315 7.02 -15.75 16.18
N ALA A 316 7.56 -16.54 15.25
CA ALA A 316 8.95 -16.95 15.22
C ALA A 316 9.87 -15.74 14.96
N ASN A 317 9.53 -14.91 13.98
CA ASN A 317 10.32 -13.71 13.68
C ASN A 317 10.31 -12.70 14.83
N TYR A 318 9.17 -12.55 15.53
CA TYR A 318 9.07 -11.73 16.74
C TYR A 318 10.08 -12.20 17.81
N LYS A 319 10.20 -13.51 18.02
CA LYS A 319 11.18 -14.11 18.94
C LYS A 319 12.62 -14.01 18.44
N ARG A 320 12.84 -14.12 17.12
CA ARG A 320 14.15 -13.95 16.49
C ARG A 320 14.71 -12.55 16.73
N VAL A 321 13.87 -11.51 16.59
CA VAL A 321 14.25 -10.13 16.90
C VAL A 321 14.56 -9.95 18.39
N MET A 322 13.77 -10.56 19.29
CA MET A 322 14.06 -10.53 20.73
C MET A 322 15.38 -11.22 21.09
N GLU A 323 15.60 -12.43 20.55
CA GLU A 323 16.81 -13.20 20.76
C GLU A 323 18.05 -12.39 20.38
N TRP A 324 18.00 -11.75 19.21
CA TRP A 324 19.08 -10.93 18.72
C TRP A 324 19.28 -9.66 19.55
N ALA A 325 18.19 -8.94 19.84
CA ALA A 325 18.26 -7.61 20.43
C ALA A 325 18.64 -7.61 21.92
N MET A 326 18.27 -8.65 22.66
CA MET A 326 18.33 -8.68 24.12
C MET A 326 19.65 -9.26 24.65
N THR A 327 20.80 -8.72 24.28
CA THR A 327 22.07 -9.01 24.97
C THR A 327 22.57 -7.76 25.72
N PRO A 328 23.31 -7.90 26.83
CA PRO A 328 23.80 -6.73 27.60
C PRO A 328 24.55 -5.70 26.74
N GLU A 329 25.32 -6.17 25.74
CA GLU A 329 26.09 -5.32 24.84
C GLU A 329 25.22 -4.52 23.86
N ARG A 330 23.99 -4.97 23.62
CA ARG A 330 23.06 -4.40 22.66
C ARG A 330 22.00 -3.54 23.35
N THR A 331 21.50 -3.98 24.50
CA THR A 331 20.52 -3.25 25.30
C THR A 331 21.11 -2.00 25.98
N ARG A 332 22.44 -1.91 26.10
CA ARG A 332 23.10 -0.64 26.48
C ARG A 332 22.82 0.50 25.47
N HIS A 333 22.51 0.16 24.21
CA HIS A 333 22.28 1.11 23.13
C HIS A 333 20.82 1.32 22.80
N ILE A 334 19.94 0.40 23.22
CA ILE A 334 18.51 0.47 22.99
C ILE A 334 17.72 0.02 24.22
N ARG A 335 16.57 0.65 24.47
CA ARG A 335 15.49 0.06 25.29
C ARG A 335 14.54 -0.71 24.37
N LEU A 336 14.23 -1.96 24.68
CA LEU A 336 13.34 -2.78 23.85
C LEU A 336 11.91 -2.75 24.40
N GLY A 337 10.98 -2.18 23.64
CA GLY A 337 9.55 -2.23 23.94
C GLY A 337 8.93 -3.53 23.44
N ILE A 338 8.40 -4.37 24.34
CA ILE A 338 7.71 -5.62 24.03
C ILE A 338 6.21 -5.33 23.93
N ALA A 339 5.75 -4.99 22.72
CA ALA A 339 4.38 -4.53 22.51
C ALA A 339 3.45 -5.64 21.97
N GLY A 340 2.45 -6.03 22.76
CA GLY A 340 1.47 -7.03 22.38
C GLY A 340 0.55 -7.48 23.52
N GLN A 341 -0.40 -8.37 23.21
CA GLN A 341 -1.32 -8.98 24.20
C GLN A 341 -1.07 -10.47 24.40
N ASN A 342 -0.20 -11.10 23.60
CA ASN A 342 0.13 -12.52 23.77
C ASN A 342 1.00 -12.71 25.00
N ILE A 343 0.40 -13.22 26.07
CA ILE A 343 1.06 -13.42 27.35
C ILE A 343 2.24 -14.40 27.27
N PHE A 344 2.23 -15.36 26.34
CA PHE A 344 3.35 -16.29 26.19
C PHE A 344 4.59 -15.57 25.61
N ASP A 345 4.38 -14.65 24.66
CA ASP A 345 5.48 -13.86 24.09
C ASP A 345 6.04 -12.87 25.13
N ILE A 346 5.17 -12.25 25.95
CA ILE A 346 5.59 -11.36 27.06
C ILE A 346 6.36 -12.16 28.12
N ALA A 347 5.84 -13.32 28.52
CA ALA A 347 6.49 -14.19 29.49
C ALA A 347 7.86 -14.67 28.99
N PHE A 348 7.97 -14.98 27.70
CA PHE A 348 9.22 -15.36 27.06
C PHE A 348 10.23 -14.22 27.07
N ALA A 349 9.83 -13.00 26.68
CA ALA A 349 10.69 -11.83 26.78
C ALA A 349 11.16 -11.58 28.22
N TRP A 350 10.26 -11.69 29.21
CA TRP A 350 10.60 -11.49 30.62
C TRP A 350 11.55 -12.55 31.19
N ALA A 351 11.37 -13.81 30.79
CA ALA A 351 12.24 -14.93 31.15
C ALA A 351 13.63 -14.75 30.51
N LEU A 352 13.68 -14.52 29.19
CA LEU A 352 14.92 -14.31 28.45
C LEU A 352 15.71 -13.11 28.99
N ALA A 353 15.04 -11.98 29.27
CA ALA A 353 15.66 -10.80 29.86
C ALA A 353 16.24 -11.09 31.25
N GLY A 354 15.53 -11.89 32.05
CA GLY A 354 15.98 -12.29 33.39
C GLY A 354 17.25 -13.14 33.33
N ARG A 355 17.28 -14.13 32.42
CA ARG A 355 18.44 -15.00 32.22
C ARG A 355 19.68 -14.23 31.75
N ARG A 356 19.47 -13.17 30.97
CA ARG A 356 20.54 -12.32 30.43
C ARG A 356 20.87 -11.10 31.29
N GLY A 357 20.14 -10.87 32.37
CA GLY A 357 20.37 -9.74 33.28
C GLY A 357 20.00 -8.36 32.69
N VAL A 358 19.06 -8.30 31.75
CA VAL A 358 18.68 -7.08 30.99
C VAL A 358 17.21 -6.68 31.19
N ARG A 359 16.59 -7.08 32.32
CA ARG A 359 15.17 -6.74 32.60
C ARG A 359 14.92 -5.23 32.66
N ASP A 360 15.90 -4.46 33.13
CA ASP A 360 15.79 -2.99 33.24
C ASP A 360 15.88 -2.28 31.86
N ASP A 361 16.27 -3.01 30.82
CA ASP A 361 16.37 -2.50 29.45
C ASP A 361 15.18 -2.90 28.56
N ILE A 362 14.20 -3.63 29.11
CA ILE A 362 12.96 -3.94 28.41
C ILE A 362 11.78 -3.22 29.05
N GLU A 363 10.77 -2.89 28.26
CA GLU A 363 9.51 -2.31 28.72
C GLU A 363 8.35 -3.07 28.09
N VAL A 364 7.41 -3.55 28.90
CA VAL A 364 6.23 -4.26 28.38
C VAL A 364 5.13 -3.26 28.04
N GLU A 365 4.60 -3.35 26.82
CA GLU A 365 3.57 -2.46 26.33
C GLU A 365 2.29 -3.21 25.95
N MET A 366 1.15 -2.68 26.37
CA MET A 366 -0.16 -3.25 26.05
C MET A 366 -1.13 -2.17 25.58
N LEU A 367 -2.21 -2.58 24.91
CA LEU A 367 -3.28 -1.66 24.52
C LEU A 367 -4.19 -1.43 25.74
N ALA A 368 -4.56 -0.18 25.99
CA ALA A 368 -5.50 0.15 27.05
C ALA A 368 -6.89 -0.46 26.79
N GLY A 369 -7.60 -0.82 27.87
CA GLY A 369 -8.99 -1.30 27.80
C GLY A 369 -9.21 -2.76 27.37
N MET A 370 -8.15 -3.50 27.02
CA MET A 370 -8.25 -4.90 26.61
C MET A 370 -7.61 -5.86 27.60
N ALA A 371 -8.29 -6.98 27.90
CA ALA A 371 -7.82 -8.02 28.80
C ALA A 371 -7.27 -7.49 30.14
N THR A 372 -7.99 -6.53 30.75
CA THR A 372 -7.55 -5.77 31.93
C THR A 372 -7.12 -6.64 33.11
N GLY A 373 -7.76 -7.80 33.30
CA GLY A 373 -7.38 -8.77 34.32
C GLY A 373 -6.00 -9.38 34.10
N LEU A 374 -5.66 -9.74 32.86
CA LEU A 374 -4.32 -10.24 32.51
C LEU A 374 -3.29 -9.12 32.59
N ALA A 375 -3.63 -7.92 32.08
CA ALA A 375 -2.73 -6.77 32.13
C ALA A 375 -2.32 -6.43 33.58
N GLU A 376 -3.26 -6.45 34.53
CA GLU A 376 -2.96 -6.20 35.94
C GLU A 376 -2.02 -7.25 36.55
N VAL A 377 -2.22 -8.53 36.21
CA VAL A 377 -1.34 -9.60 36.71
C VAL A 377 0.06 -9.51 36.10
N VAL A 378 0.17 -9.24 34.80
CA VAL A 378 1.45 -9.00 34.14
C VAL A 378 2.15 -7.79 34.76
N ARG A 379 1.44 -6.67 34.94
CA ARG A 379 1.94 -5.45 35.59
C ARG A 379 2.57 -5.74 36.95
N ARG A 380 1.89 -6.53 37.80
CA ARG A 380 2.43 -6.91 39.12
C ARG A 380 3.74 -7.68 39.03
N GLU A 381 3.93 -8.49 37.99
CA GLU A 381 5.15 -9.26 37.76
C GLU A 381 6.29 -8.40 37.19
N VAL A 382 5.99 -7.55 36.21
CA VAL A 382 7.01 -6.76 35.48
C VAL A 382 7.26 -5.38 36.09
N GLY A 383 6.45 -4.98 37.08
CA GLY A 383 6.53 -3.70 37.80
C GLY A 383 5.56 -2.65 37.26
N SER A 384 5.71 -2.28 35.99
CA SER A 384 4.86 -1.31 35.31
C SER A 384 4.61 -1.71 33.85
N LEU A 385 3.48 -1.26 33.30
CA LEU A 385 3.18 -1.37 31.87
C LEU A 385 3.17 0.01 31.24
N LEU A 386 3.60 0.10 29.99
CA LEU A 386 3.29 1.24 29.13
C LEU A 386 2.00 0.95 28.37
N LEU A 387 0.92 1.63 28.74
CA LEU A 387 -0.37 1.47 28.06
C LEU A 387 -0.48 2.43 26.89
N TYR A 388 -0.72 1.89 25.70
CA TYR A 388 -1.00 2.66 24.51
C TYR A 388 -2.47 3.09 24.51
N VAL A 389 -2.68 4.40 24.59
CA VAL A 389 -3.98 5.03 24.79
C VAL A 389 -4.34 5.87 23.57
N PRO A 390 -5.29 5.41 22.74
CA PRO A 390 -5.79 6.22 21.64
C PRO A 390 -6.62 7.38 22.18
N VAL A 391 -6.31 8.59 21.71
CA VAL A 391 -7.06 9.81 22.00
C VAL A 391 -7.64 10.41 20.73
N VAL A 392 -8.82 11.01 20.79
CA VAL A 392 -9.48 11.62 19.63
C VAL A 392 -10.11 12.98 19.99
N ASP A 393 -10.15 13.91 19.04
CA ASP A 393 -11.00 15.10 19.19
C ASP A 393 -12.47 14.66 19.20
N PRO A 394 -13.30 15.08 20.18
CA PRO A 394 -14.70 14.72 20.25
C PRO A 394 -15.50 15.03 18.97
N LYS A 395 -15.06 16.03 18.19
CA LYS A 395 -15.66 16.39 16.90
C LYS A 395 -15.33 15.39 15.79
N GLN A 396 -14.25 14.62 15.93
CA GLN A 396 -13.76 13.59 14.99
C GLN A 396 -13.93 12.17 15.54
N PHE A 397 -14.88 11.96 16.44
CA PHE A 397 -15.08 10.66 17.09
C PHE A 397 -15.39 9.53 16.09
N ASP A 398 -15.96 9.83 14.93
CA ASP A 398 -16.16 8.88 13.84
C ASP A 398 -14.85 8.21 13.36
N VAL A 399 -13.72 8.93 13.42
CA VAL A 399 -12.40 8.35 13.12
C VAL A 399 -11.98 7.29 14.14
N ALA A 400 -12.26 7.54 15.42
CA ALA A 400 -11.99 6.57 16.48
C ALA A 400 -12.73 5.25 16.25
N ILE A 401 -13.88 5.31 15.58
CA ILE A 401 -14.65 4.12 15.26
C ILE A 401 -14.00 3.27 14.18
N ALA A 402 -13.42 3.87 13.13
CA ALA A 402 -12.66 3.11 12.13
C ALA A 402 -11.45 2.40 12.78
N TYR A 403 -10.74 3.09 13.67
CA TYR A 403 -9.67 2.49 14.47
C TYR A 403 -10.19 1.31 15.31
N LEU A 404 -11.31 1.49 16.02
CA LEU A 404 -11.90 0.46 16.86
C LEU A 404 -12.34 -0.76 16.04
N VAL A 405 -12.98 -0.57 14.88
CA VAL A 405 -13.38 -1.69 14.01
C VAL A 405 -12.17 -2.50 13.57
N ARG A 406 -11.09 -1.85 13.13
CA ARG A 406 -9.85 -2.56 12.78
C ARG A 406 -9.31 -3.37 13.97
N ARG A 407 -9.33 -2.80 15.18
CA ARG A 407 -8.96 -3.55 16.41
C ARG A 407 -9.88 -4.73 16.67
N LEU A 408 -11.19 -4.58 16.43
CA LEU A 408 -12.18 -5.64 16.60
C LEU A 408 -12.00 -6.76 15.57
N GLU A 409 -11.81 -6.42 14.30
CA GLU A 409 -11.49 -7.37 13.23
C GLU A 409 -10.23 -8.16 13.55
N GLU A 410 -9.15 -7.48 13.93
CA GLU A 410 -7.90 -8.13 14.34
C GLU A 410 -8.15 -9.12 15.48
N ASN A 411 -8.89 -8.72 16.52
CA ASN A 411 -9.17 -9.57 17.69
C ASN A 411 -10.10 -10.76 17.38
N ALA A 412 -10.95 -10.66 16.37
CA ALA A 412 -11.89 -11.71 15.97
C ALA A 412 -11.24 -12.83 15.15
N MET A 413 -10.06 -12.59 14.57
CA MET A 413 -9.38 -13.59 13.75
C MET A 413 -9.05 -14.85 14.57
N PRO A 414 -9.42 -16.07 14.12
CA PRO A 414 -9.21 -17.31 14.88
C PRO A 414 -7.75 -17.62 15.24
N GLU A 415 -6.81 -17.05 14.48
CA GLU A 415 -5.38 -17.18 14.71
C GLU A 415 -4.84 -16.17 15.74
N ASN A 416 -5.58 -15.10 16.03
CA ASN A 416 -5.21 -14.10 17.02
C ASN A 416 -5.40 -14.65 18.43
N PHE A 417 -4.42 -14.41 19.30
CA PHE A 417 -4.47 -14.75 20.72
C PHE A 417 -5.71 -14.16 21.42
N MET A 418 -6.11 -12.95 21.02
CA MET A 418 -7.26 -12.24 21.61
C MET A 418 -8.61 -12.95 21.38
N SER A 419 -8.72 -13.81 20.36
CA SER A 419 -9.97 -14.54 20.07
C SER A 419 -10.36 -15.54 21.17
N GLY A 420 -9.37 -16.08 21.91
CA GLY A 420 -9.57 -17.03 23.01
C GLY A 420 -9.28 -16.45 24.39
N VAL A 421 -8.89 -15.18 24.51
CA VAL A 421 -8.34 -14.63 25.76
C VAL A 421 -9.33 -14.63 26.92
N PHE A 422 -10.64 -14.52 26.65
CA PHE A 422 -11.66 -14.52 27.71
C PHE A 422 -11.97 -15.91 28.24
N ASP A 423 -11.73 -16.94 27.43
CA ASP A 423 -11.97 -18.34 27.78
C ASP A 423 -10.67 -19.04 28.24
N ILE A 424 -9.50 -18.43 28.07
CA ILE A 424 -8.20 -19.05 28.37
C ILE A 424 -8.06 -19.46 29.86
N ALA A 425 -8.77 -18.78 30.76
CA ALA A 425 -8.76 -19.09 32.19
C ALA A 425 -9.77 -20.18 32.58
N SER A 426 -10.84 -20.36 31.81
CA SER A 426 -11.95 -21.28 32.10
C SER A 426 -11.89 -22.56 31.26
N ASP A 427 -11.25 -22.54 30.10
CA ASP A 427 -11.13 -23.66 29.17
C ASP A 427 -9.65 -24.09 28.98
N PRO A 428 -9.25 -25.24 29.56
CA PRO A 428 -7.89 -25.77 29.41
C PRO A 428 -7.47 -26.00 27.95
N THR A 429 -8.42 -26.28 27.05
CA THR A 429 -8.12 -26.55 25.63
C THR A 429 -7.63 -25.29 24.92
N VAL A 430 -8.13 -24.12 25.31
CA VAL A 430 -7.70 -22.82 24.78
C VAL A 430 -6.28 -22.51 25.24
N PHE A 431 -5.98 -22.74 26.53
CA PHE A 431 -4.62 -22.57 27.05
C PHE A 431 -3.62 -23.48 26.35
N ASP A 432 -3.93 -24.77 26.23
CA ASP A 432 -3.03 -25.76 25.61
C ASP A 432 -2.80 -25.45 24.12
N ARG A 433 -3.83 -24.99 23.41
CA ARG A 433 -3.70 -24.54 22.02
C ARG A 433 -2.73 -23.36 21.88
N GLU A 434 -2.87 -22.32 22.71
CA GLU A 434 -1.98 -21.15 22.64
C GLU A 434 -0.55 -21.48 23.11
N ARG A 435 -0.41 -22.36 24.11
CA ARG A 435 0.88 -22.92 24.54
C ARG A 435 1.57 -23.63 23.37
N ASP A 436 0.86 -24.52 22.67
CA ASP A 436 1.43 -25.31 21.58
C ASP A 436 1.80 -24.43 20.39
N ARG A 437 0.99 -23.41 20.07
CA ARG A 437 1.31 -22.38 19.07
C ARG A 437 2.59 -21.61 19.44
N PHE A 438 2.72 -21.20 20.70
CA PHE A 438 3.92 -20.51 21.19
C PHE A 438 5.16 -21.40 21.06
N LEU A 439 5.11 -22.64 21.55
CA LEU A 439 6.22 -23.59 21.49
C LEU A 439 6.62 -23.93 20.05
N ALA A 440 5.66 -24.09 19.15
CA ALA A 440 5.91 -24.31 17.72
C ALA A 440 6.66 -23.12 17.11
N SER A 441 6.21 -21.88 17.36
CA SER A 441 6.91 -20.69 16.87
C SER A 441 8.29 -20.49 17.50
N LEU A 442 8.52 -20.95 18.74
CA LEU A 442 9.83 -20.90 19.39
C LEU A 442 10.79 -21.94 18.78
N ALA A 443 10.30 -23.11 18.39
CA ALA A 443 11.09 -24.16 17.75
C ALA A 443 11.61 -23.75 16.36
N ASP A 444 10.91 -22.84 15.68
CA ASP A 444 11.28 -22.28 14.37
C ASP A 444 12.29 -21.12 14.46
N VAL A 445 12.72 -20.73 15.67
CA VAL A 445 13.72 -19.66 15.83
C VAL A 445 15.11 -20.19 15.46
N ASP A 446 15.78 -19.47 14.57
CA ASP A 446 17.14 -19.73 14.12
C ASP A 446 17.99 -18.43 14.09
N ASP A 447 19.25 -18.56 13.72
CA ASP A 447 20.22 -17.45 13.62
C ASP A 447 20.27 -16.83 12.21
N SER A 448 19.36 -17.21 11.31
CA SER A 448 19.30 -16.64 9.97
C SER A 448 18.77 -15.20 10.03
N VAL A 449 19.28 -14.33 9.14
CA VAL A 449 18.66 -13.02 8.90
C VAL A 449 17.74 -13.16 7.70
N PRO A 450 16.40 -13.13 7.88
CA PRO A 450 15.48 -13.28 6.77
C PRO A 450 15.70 -12.22 5.70
N THR A 451 15.61 -12.63 4.44
CA THR A 451 15.62 -11.69 3.31
C THR A 451 14.23 -11.08 3.14
N PRO A 452 14.12 -9.82 2.67
CA PRO A 452 12.84 -9.23 2.28
C PRO A 452 12.10 -10.08 1.24
N MET A 453 10.76 -10.05 1.27
CA MET A 453 9.94 -10.73 0.25
C MET A 453 9.99 -10.04 -1.12
N ARG A 454 10.23 -8.73 -1.13
CA ARG A 454 10.31 -7.92 -2.35
C ARG A 454 11.79 -7.67 -2.68
N THR A 455 12.20 -8.10 -3.87
CA THR A 455 13.61 -8.08 -4.30
C THR A 455 13.79 -7.54 -5.72
N GLN A 456 12.77 -6.86 -6.27
CA GLN A 456 12.82 -6.32 -7.63
C GLN A 456 13.97 -5.30 -7.76
N ASP A 457 14.73 -5.41 -8.85
CA ASP A 457 15.79 -4.46 -9.20
C ASP A 457 15.80 -4.21 -10.70
N ARG A 458 15.15 -3.12 -11.12
CA ARG A 458 15.07 -2.73 -12.54
C ARG A 458 16.41 -2.39 -13.18
N ALA A 459 17.48 -2.21 -12.40
CA ALA A 459 18.81 -1.94 -12.94
C ALA A 459 19.53 -3.20 -13.43
N SER A 460 19.13 -4.39 -12.95
CA SER A 460 19.83 -5.65 -13.21
C SER A 460 18.95 -6.78 -13.73
N GLU A 461 17.66 -6.53 -14.00
CA GLU A 461 16.72 -7.51 -14.55
C GLU A 461 17.22 -8.14 -15.86
N THR A 462 17.14 -9.47 -15.91
CA THR A 462 17.43 -10.31 -17.07
C THR A 462 16.19 -10.58 -17.92
N ALA A 463 16.39 -11.02 -19.16
CA ALA A 463 15.27 -11.39 -20.04
C ALA A 463 14.45 -12.56 -19.45
N GLU A 464 15.12 -13.49 -18.78
CA GLU A 464 14.52 -14.62 -18.08
C GLU A 464 13.62 -14.16 -16.93
N GLU A 465 14.06 -13.19 -16.13
CA GLU A 465 13.27 -12.64 -15.02
C GLU A 465 12.04 -11.87 -15.51
N VAL A 466 12.20 -11.03 -16.55
CA VAL A 466 11.07 -10.32 -17.17
C VAL A 466 10.06 -11.32 -17.75
N ALA A 467 10.52 -12.38 -18.41
CA ALA A 467 9.65 -13.41 -18.99
C ALA A 467 8.99 -14.31 -17.93
N ALA A 468 9.64 -14.55 -16.79
CA ALA A 468 9.13 -15.43 -15.73
C ALA A 468 7.78 -14.96 -15.17
N VAL A 469 7.56 -13.64 -15.13
CA VAL A 469 6.31 -13.03 -14.64
C VAL A 469 5.08 -13.50 -15.44
N VAL A 470 5.25 -13.68 -16.74
CA VAL A 470 4.20 -14.01 -17.71
C VAL A 470 4.29 -15.46 -18.21
N ARG A 471 4.93 -16.32 -17.41
CA ARG A 471 5.01 -17.77 -17.63
C ARG A 471 4.45 -18.55 -16.44
N ASP A 472 3.85 -19.69 -16.75
CA ASP A 472 3.47 -20.67 -15.72
C ASP A 472 4.68 -21.53 -15.28
N GLU A 473 4.47 -22.40 -14.29
CA GLU A 473 5.51 -23.31 -13.78
C GLU A 473 6.03 -24.31 -14.84
N ALA A 474 5.24 -24.55 -15.89
CA ALA A 474 5.61 -25.40 -17.03
C ALA A 474 6.35 -24.62 -18.14
N GLY A 475 6.53 -23.31 -17.98
CA GLY A 475 7.21 -22.43 -18.94
C GLY A 475 6.33 -21.96 -20.10
N ASN A 476 5.02 -22.21 -20.06
CA ASN A 476 4.09 -21.71 -21.07
C ASN A 476 3.75 -20.24 -20.81
N TRP A 477 3.56 -19.48 -21.88
CA TRP A 477 3.06 -18.12 -21.78
C TRP A 477 1.65 -18.09 -21.21
N VAL A 478 1.44 -17.24 -20.22
CA VAL A 478 0.13 -16.95 -19.62
C VAL A 478 -0.01 -15.45 -19.47
N PHE A 479 -1.22 -14.93 -19.69
CA PHE A 479 -1.46 -13.52 -19.42
C PHE A 479 -1.57 -13.29 -17.91
N ARG A 480 -0.66 -12.47 -17.40
CA ARG A 480 -0.69 -11.83 -16.09
C ARG A 480 -0.26 -10.39 -16.30
N ASN A 481 -0.87 -9.45 -15.58
CA ASN A 481 -0.42 -8.08 -15.61
C ASN A 481 1.02 -7.98 -15.13
N THR A 482 1.81 -7.18 -15.83
CA THR A 482 3.21 -6.90 -15.53
C THR A 482 3.26 -6.07 -14.26
N PRO A 483 3.93 -6.52 -13.18
CA PRO A 483 4.07 -5.73 -11.98
C PRO A 483 4.80 -4.43 -12.29
N ASP A 484 4.28 -3.34 -11.74
CA ASP A 484 4.93 -2.02 -11.79
C ASP A 484 6.25 -2.04 -11.02
N THR A 485 7.05 -1.00 -11.20
CA THR A 485 8.29 -0.85 -10.43
C THR A 485 7.95 -0.46 -8.99
N ASP A 486 8.44 -1.21 -8.00
CA ASP A 486 8.26 -0.91 -6.58
C ASP A 486 9.20 0.24 -6.17
N PRO A 487 8.68 1.45 -5.86
CA PRO A 487 9.49 2.60 -5.51
C PRO A 487 10.02 2.55 -4.07
N VAL A 488 9.60 1.58 -3.24
CA VAL A 488 10.09 1.41 -1.86
C VAL A 488 11.53 0.86 -1.89
N LEU A 489 11.84 0.03 -2.88
CA LEU A 489 13.12 -0.66 -2.97
C LEU A 489 14.27 0.31 -3.31
N PRO A 490 15.37 0.32 -2.55
CA PRO A 490 16.49 1.24 -2.77
C PRO A 490 17.09 1.16 -4.18
N GLY A 491 17.23 -0.05 -4.75
CA GLY A 491 17.76 -0.25 -6.10
C GLY A 491 16.91 0.44 -7.17
N ASN A 492 15.60 0.32 -7.08
CA ASN A 492 14.66 0.98 -7.98
C ASN A 492 14.67 2.51 -7.81
N ARG A 493 14.85 3.03 -6.59
CA ARG A 493 15.00 4.49 -6.38
C ARG A 493 16.28 5.03 -7.01
N ALA A 494 17.40 4.32 -6.88
CA ALA A 494 18.65 4.68 -7.54
C ALA A 494 18.54 4.63 -9.08
N TRP A 495 17.91 3.58 -9.60
CA TRP A 495 17.58 3.44 -11.03
C TRP A 495 16.74 4.60 -11.55
N ALA A 496 15.67 4.96 -10.84
CA ALA A 496 14.80 6.08 -11.16
C ALA A 496 15.55 7.42 -11.16
N ARG A 497 16.40 7.67 -10.16
CA ARG A 497 17.20 8.90 -10.10
C ARG A 497 18.16 9.02 -11.28
N ALA A 498 18.81 7.92 -11.67
CA ALA A 498 19.67 7.89 -12.84
C ALA A 498 18.90 8.22 -14.14
N ILE A 499 17.63 7.82 -14.26
CA ILE A 499 16.77 8.23 -15.38
C ILE A 499 16.53 9.74 -15.33
N VAL A 500 16.10 10.26 -14.17
CA VAL A 500 15.77 11.69 -13.98
C VAL A 500 16.93 12.60 -14.36
N GLU A 501 18.15 12.24 -13.99
CA GLU A 501 19.38 12.99 -14.32
C GLU A 501 19.62 13.12 -15.84
N ARG A 502 19.16 12.16 -16.65
CA ARG A 502 19.35 12.15 -18.11
C ARG A 502 18.25 12.88 -18.88
N ILE A 503 17.05 13.03 -18.29
CA ILE A 503 15.86 13.62 -18.96
C ILE A 503 16.16 14.96 -19.67
N PRO A 504 16.80 15.97 -19.04
CA PRO A 504 16.94 17.30 -19.63
C PRO A 504 17.73 17.34 -20.94
N ALA A 505 18.64 16.39 -21.15
CA ALA A 505 19.54 16.33 -22.31
C ALA A 505 19.37 15.06 -23.14
N SER A 506 18.29 14.29 -22.93
CA SER A 506 18.09 12.99 -23.57
C SER A 506 18.03 13.14 -25.10
N PRO A 507 18.93 12.48 -25.87
CA PRO A 507 18.88 12.47 -27.33
C PRO A 507 18.04 11.31 -27.89
N LEU A 508 17.49 10.45 -27.01
CA LEU A 508 16.89 9.19 -27.40
C LEU A 508 15.79 9.37 -28.43
N GLY A 509 15.82 8.57 -29.49
CA GLY A 509 14.81 8.52 -30.54
C GLY A 509 14.84 9.68 -31.54
N MET A 510 15.75 10.66 -31.39
CA MET A 510 15.81 11.81 -32.31
C MET A 510 16.22 11.41 -33.72
N ALA A 511 17.35 10.69 -33.85
CA ALA A 511 17.89 10.29 -35.14
C ALA A 511 16.94 9.33 -35.87
N GLU A 512 16.33 8.40 -35.14
CA GLU A 512 15.40 7.41 -35.67
C GLU A 512 14.08 8.06 -36.09
N ALA A 513 13.58 9.03 -35.33
CA ALA A 513 12.39 9.79 -35.72
C ALA A 513 12.64 10.68 -36.96
N ASP A 514 13.85 11.25 -37.11
CA ASP A 514 14.24 12.02 -38.28
C ASP A 514 14.40 11.12 -39.52
N ALA A 515 15.00 9.94 -39.35
CA ALA A 515 15.16 8.95 -40.42
C ALA A 515 13.82 8.36 -40.90
N ALA A 516 12.77 8.42 -40.07
CA ALA A 516 11.44 7.92 -40.40
C ALA A 516 10.58 8.89 -41.24
N VAL A 517 11.10 10.06 -41.61
CA VAL A 517 10.35 11.05 -42.40
C VAL A 517 10.15 10.55 -43.83
N VAL A 518 8.88 10.47 -44.23
CA VAL A 518 8.45 10.19 -45.61
C VAL A 518 8.00 11.51 -46.23
N GLY A 519 8.73 11.98 -47.25
CA GLY A 519 8.66 13.34 -47.74
C GLY A 519 7.64 13.60 -48.86
N SER A 520 7.17 12.54 -49.53
CA SER A 520 6.32 12.68 -50.72
C SER A 520 5.25 11.59 -50.85
N PRO A 521 4.14 11.86 -51.58
CA PRO A 521 3.15 10.85 -51.93
C PRO A 521 3.74 9.61 -52.63
N ASP A 522 4.73 9.79 -53.51
CA ASP A 522 5.36 8.67 -54.24
C ASP A 522 6.17 7.75 -53.30
N GLU A 523 6.78 8.30 -52.25
CA GLU A 523 7.42 7.49 -51.20
C GLU A 523 6.39 6.73 -50.36
N VAL A 524 5.25 7.34 -50.06
CA VAL A 524 4.12 6.67 -49.38
C VAL A 524 3.61 5.50 -50.23
N ASP A 525 3.44 5.68 -51.54
CA ASP A 525 2.93 4.63 -52.43
C ASP A 525 3.86 3.41 -52.49
N ARG A 526 5.17 3.65 -52.61
CA ARG A 526 6.20 2.58 -52.59
C ARG A 526 6.20 1.85 -51.25
N MET A 527 6.25 2.59 -50.14
CA MET A 527 6.24 2.02 -48.80
C MET A 527 4.97 1.19 -48.54
N LEU A 528 3.78 1.68 -48.93
CA LEU A 528 2.54 0.94 -48.76
C LEU A 528 2.47 -0.33 -49.63
N ALA A 529 3.10 -0.32 -50.81
CA ALA A 529 3.21 -1.53 -51.62
C ALA A 529 4.10 -2.58 -50.95
N GLU A 530 5.27 -2.18 -50.43
CA GLU A 530 6.19 -3.03 -49.67
C GLU A 530 5.52 -3.62 -48.42
N VAL A 531 4.88 -2.78 -47.60
CA VAL A 531 4.18 -3.21 -46.38
C VAL A 531 2.99 -4.11 -46.72
N ALA A 532 2.27 -3.86 -47.81
CA ALA A 532 1.17 -4.72 -48.21
C ALA A 532 1.64 -6.12 -48.63
N GLU A 533 2.81 -6.25 -49.26
CA GLU A 533 3.41 -7.54 -49.61
C GLU A 533 3.90 -8.26 -48.36
N ALA A 534 4.70 -7.60 -47.52
CA ALA A 534 5.22 -8.15 -46.27
C ALA A 534 4.10 -8.52 -45.29
N GLY A 535 3.04 -7.71 -45.20
CA GLY A 535 1.87 -7.95 -44.37
C GLY A 535 1.12 -9.22 -44.77
N ALA A 536 1.03 -9.52 -46.08
CA ALA A 536 0.41 -10.77 -46.53
C ALA A 536 1.27 -12.00 -46.19
N ALA A 537 2.60 -11.88 -46.30
CA ALA A 537 3.50 -12.94 -45.87
C ALA A 537 3.42 -13.15 -44.35
N TRP A 538 3.37 -12.07 -43.57
CA TRP A 538 3.19 -12.11 -42.12
C TRP A 538 1.87 -12.75 -41.70
N GLY A 539 0.75 -12.34 -42.30
CA GLY A 539 -0.58 -12.89 -42.01
C GLY A 539 -0.77 -14.36 -42.44
N ALA A 540 0.09 -14.88 -43.32
CA ALA A 540 0.11 -16.29 -43.69
C ALA A 540 0.84 -17.19 -42.67
N ARG A 541 1.63 -16.61 -41.76
CA ARG A 541 2.27 -17.38 -40.66
C ARG A 541 1.22 -17.85 -39.66
N PRO A 542 1.39 -19.02 -39.01
CA PRO A 542 0.50 -19.46 -37.94
C PRO A 542 0.40 -18.42 -36.81
N ALA A 543 -0.79 -18.23 -36.24
CA ALA A 543 -1.00 -17.28 -35.16
C ALA A 543 -0.09 -17.51 -33.94
N ALA A 544 0.21 -18.77 -33.62
CA ALA A 544 1.14 -19.13 -32.54
C ALA A 544 2.56 -18.60 -32.77
N GLU A 545 3.07 -18.61 -34.02
CA GLU A 545 4.39 -18.06 -34.32
C GLU A 545 4.41 -16.53 -34.21
N ARG A 546 3.31 -15.87 -34.59
CA ARG A 546 3.16 -14.43 -34.42
C ARG A 546 3.10 -14.07 -32.94
N ALA A 547 2.31 -14.80 -32.15
CA ALA A 547 2.19 -14.63 -30.70
C ALA A 547 3.56 -14.73 -30.00
N GLU A 548 4.39 -15.70 -30.37
CA GLU A 548 5.74 -15.86 -29.80
C GLU A 548 6.64 -14.63 -30.07
N VAL A 549 6.51 -13.99 -31.23
CA VAL A 549 7.20 -12.71 -31.52
C VAL A 549 6.70 -11.61 -30.60
N LEU A 550 5.38 -11.51 -30.39
CA LEU A 550 4.78 -10.48 -29.54
C LEU A 550 5.17 -10.66 -28.06
N HIS A 551 5.26 -11.89 -27.57
CA HIS A 551 5.79 -12.14 -26.24
C HIS A 551 7.24 -11.65 -26.08
N ARG A 552 8.09 -11.85 -27.09
CA ARG A 552 9.45 -11.27 -27.08
C ARG A 552 9.45 -9.75 -27.14
N VAL A 553 8.48 -9.12 -27.81
CA VAL A 553 8.34 -7.65 -27.79
C VAL A 553 8.08 -7.19 -26.35
N GLY A 554 7.17 -7.84 -25.61
CA GLY A 554 6.92 -7.51 -24.21
C GLY A 554 8.18 -7.61 -23.34
N VAL A 555 8.97 -8.68 -23.51
CA VAL A 555 10.26 -8.83 -22.80
C VAL A 555 11.25 -7.71 -23.14
N GLU A 556 11.41 -7.40 -24.43
CA GLU A 556 12.32 -6.33 -24.89
C GLU A 556 11.90 -4.95 -24.37
N LEU A 557 10.59 -4.66 -24.29
CA LEU A 557 10.08 -3.43 -23.68
C LEU A 557 10.41 -3.36 -22.19
N GLY A 558 10.34 -4.48 -21.47
CA GLY A 558 10.77 -4.58 -20.08
C GLY A 558 12.25 -4.24 -19.90
N LEU A 559 13.13 -4.84 -20.71
CA LEU A 559 14.57 -4.56 -20.69
C LEU A 559 14.92 -3.11 -21.03
N ARG A 560 14.09 -2.46 -21.85
CA ARG A 560 14.26 -1.05 -22.25
C ARG A 560 13.46 -0.07 -21.40
N ARG A 561 12.84 -0.50 -20.29
CA ARG A 561 11.97 0.34 -19.44
C ARG A 561 12.61 1.69 -19.11
N ALA A 562 13.89 1.70 -18.72
CA ALA A 562 14.61 2.93 -18.39
C ALA A 562 14.69 3.92 -19.57
N GLU A 563 14.99 3.42 -20.78
CA GLU A 563 15.09 4.24 -21.99
C GLU A 563 13.72 4.81 -22.39
N LEU A 564 12.67 3.98 -22.26
CA LEU A 564 11.29 4.36 -22.58
C LEU A 564 10.77 5.44 -21.62
N LEU A 565 11.08 5.32 -20.33
CA LEU A 565 10.76 6.34 -19.32
C LEU A 565 11.51 7.64 -19.59
N GLU A 566 12.81 7.56 -19.89
CA GLU A 566 13.62 8.73 -20.17
C GLU A 566 13.09 9.52 -21.38
N VAL A 567 12.82 8.83 -22.50
CA VAL A 567 12.33 9.51 -23.71
C VAL A 567 10.92 10.05 -23.52
N ALA A 568 10.01 9.31 -22.89
CA ALA A 568 8.64 9.76 -22.65
C ALA A 568 8.59 10.96 -21.68
N ALA A 569 9.46 10.97 -20.68
CA ALA A 569 9.58 12.12 -19.77
C ALA A 569 10.16 13.34 -20.48
N SER A 570 11.25 13.16 -21.24
CA SER A 570 11.92 14.23 -21.99
C SER A 570 11.03 14.84 -23.08
N GLU A 571 10.27 14.01 -23.78
CA GLU A 571 9.48 14.42 -24.94
C GLU A 571 8.04 14.85 -24.58
N ALA A 572 7.36 14.10 -23.70
CA ALA A 572 5.95 14.29 -23.39
C ALA A 572 5.68 14.76 -21.94
N GLY A 573 6.72 15.02 -21.14
CA GLY A 573 6.58 15.50 -19.76
C GLY A 573 5.96 14.48 -18.81
N LYS A 574 6.08 13.18 -19.11
CA LYS A 574 5.66 12.10 -18.21
C LYS A 574 6.53 12.09 -16.96
N THR A 575 5.91 12.05 -15.79
CA THR A 575 6.59 11.76 -14.53
C THR A 575 6.77 10.24 -14.38
N LEU A 576 7.71 9.78 -13.56
CA LEU A 576 7.95 8.36 -13.35
C LEU A 576 6.71 7.62 -12.83
N ASP A 577 5.95 8.22 -11.92
CA ASP A 577 4.70 7.64 -11.38
C ASP A 577 3.58 7.49 -12.44
N GLN A 578 3.68 8.18 -13.57
CA GLN A 578 2.73 8.05 -14.67
C GLN A 578 3.29 7.26 -15.85
N GLY A 579 4.61 7.28 -16.05
CA GLY A 579 5.29 6.60 -17.15
C GLY A 579 5.57 5.14 -16.85
N ASP A 580 5.91 4.79 -15.60
CA ASP A 580 6.27 3.41 -15.23
C ASP A 580 5.08 2.44 -15.38
N PRO A 581 3.86 2.78 -14.89
CA PRO A 581 2.68 1.98 -15.18
C PRO A 581 2.34 1.92 -16.67
N GLU A 582 2.70 2.95 -17.44
CA GLU A 582 2.46 2.96 -18.89
C GLU A 582 3.40 1.98 -19.64
N VAL A 583 4.64 1.81 -19.18
CA VAL A 583 5.50 0.75 -19.73
C VAL A 583 4.93 -0.62 -19.39
N SER A 584 4.43 -0.84 -18.17
CA SER A 584 3.75 -2.08 -17.79
C SER A 584 2.52 -2.34 -18.66
N GLU A 585 1.68 -1.33 -18.91
CA GLU A 585 0.51 -1.43 -19.79
C GLU A 585 0.92 -1.75 -21.25
N ALA A 586 2.04 -1.19 -21.75
CA ALA A 586 2.59 -1.54 -23.06
C ALA A 586 2.97 -3.02 -23.16
N ILE A 587 3.65 -3.55 -22.12
CA ILE A 587 4.03 -4.97 -22.02
C ILE A 587 2.77 -5.85 -21.91
N ASP A 588 1.77 -5.43 -21.13
CA ASP A 588 0.51 -6.14 -20.99
C ASP A 588 -0.21 -6.28 -22.33
N PHE A 589 -0.26 -5.22 -23.15
CA PHE A 589 -0.81 -5.33 -24.51
C PHE A 589 -0.07 -6.38 -25.36
N CYS A 590 1.25 -6.47 -25.26
CA CYS A 590 2.03 -7.47 -25.98
C CYS A 590 1.60 -8.89 -25.59
N HIS A 591 1.55 -9.22 -24.31
CA HIS A 591 1.20 -10.56 -23.85
C HIS A 591 -0.30 -10.87 -23.99
N TYR A 592 -1.16 -9.87 -23.78
CA TYR A 592 -2.60 -10.02 -23.94
C TYR A 592 -2.96 -10.34 -25.39
N TYR A 593 -2.53 -9.52 -26.36
CA TYR A 593 -2.84 -9.78 -27.76
C TYR A 593 -2.12 -11.00 -28.34
N ALA A 594 -0.94 -11.36 -27.81
CA ALA A 594 -0.32 -12.64 -28.12
C ALA A 594 -1.20 -13.83 -27.70
N SER A 595 -1.81 -13.78 -26.50
CA SER A 595 -2.68 -14.84 -26.03
C SER A 595 -3.99 -14.96 -26.83
N LEU A 596 -4.49 -13.84 -27.37
CA LEU A 596 -5.69 -13.81 -28.21
C LEU A 596 -5.43 -14.19 -29.68
N ALA A 597 -4.20 -14.03 -30.20
CA ALA A 597 -3.92 -14.26 -31.61
C ALA A 597 -4.35 -15.67 -32.11
N PRO A 598 -4.08 -16.77 -31.38
CA PRO A 598 -4.55 -18.11 -31.78
C PRO A 598 -6.07 -18.28 -31.79
N GLU A 599 -6.84 -17.47 -31.05
CA GLU A 599 -8.30 -17.56 -31.01
C GLU A 599 -8.94 -17.17 -32.35
N LEU A 600 -8.28 -16.29 -33.11
CA LEU A 600 -8.74 -15.88 -34.45
C LEU A 600 -8.83 -17.06 -35.43
N GLU A 601 -8.02 -18.09 -35.25
CA GLU A 601 -7.99 -19.29 -36.11
C GLU A 601 -8.99 -20.36 -35.64
N ARG A 602 -9.65 -20.17 -34.49
CA ARG A 602 -10.53 -21.16 -33.84
C ARG A 602 -12.03 -20.87 -34.00
N VAL A 603 -12.39 -19.85 -34.78
CA VAL A 603 -13.80 -19.52 -35.02
C VAL A 603 -14.44 -20.56 -35.95
N GLU A 604 -15.36 -21.35 -35.41
CA GLU A 604 -16.03 -22.42 -36.17
C GLU A 604 -16.82 -21.86 -37.37
N GLY A 605 -16.67 -22.50 -38.53
CA GLY A 605 -17.36 -22.11 -39.76
C GLY A 605 -16.86 -20.81 -40.42
N ALA A 606 -15.81 -20.17 -39.88
CA ALA A 606 -15.21 -18.98 -40.45
C ALA A 606 -13.70 -19.14 -40.66
N ARG A 607 -13.15 -18.41 -41.64
CA ARG A 607 -11.71 -18.24 -41.80
C ARG A 607 -11.38 -16.78 -41.57
N PHE A 608 -10.49 -16.53 -40.61
CA PHE A 608 -9.99 -15.18 -40.39
C PHE A 608 -9.15 -14.70 -41.58
N VAL A 609 -9.41 -13.47 -42.03
CA VAL A 609 -8.68 -12.82 -43.14
C VAL A 609 -8.04 -11.54 -42.59
N PRO A 610 -6.70 -11.52 -42.44
CA PRO A 610 -5.98 -10.33 -42.01
C PRO A 610 -6.16 -9.15 -42.97
N SER A 611 -6.18 -7.94 -42.41
CA SER A 611 -5.89 -6.73 -43.20
C SER A 611 -4.43 -6.80 -43.68
N ARG A 612 -4.14 -6.41 -44.92
CA ARG A 612 -2.76 -6.40 -45.44
C ARG A 612 -1.98 -5.23 -44.88
N VAL A 613 -2.62 -4.07 -44.80
CA VAL A 613 -2.02 -2.85 -44.22
C VAL A 613 -2.97 -2.21 -43.22
N THR A 614 -2.49 -2.05 -41.99
CA THR A 614 -3.11 -1.27 -40.94
C THR A 614 -2.23 -0.06 -40.64
N VAL A 615 -2.79 1.14 -40.69
CA VAL A 615 -2.10 2.36 -40.25
C VAL A 615 -2.50 2.63 -38.80
N VAL A 616 -1.51 2.79 -37.92
CA VAL A 616 -1.71 3.08 -36.49
C VAL A 616 -1.33 4.54 -36.23
N THR A 617 -2.30 5.34 -35.79
CA THR A 617 -2.15 6.76 -35.43
C THR A 617 -2.49 6.95 -33.95
N PRO A 618 -1.53 6.74 -33.03
CA PRO A 618 -1.71 6.90 -31.58
C PRO A 618 -1.73 8.38 -31.16
N PRO A 619 -2.08 8.68 -29.89
CA PRO A 619 -2.02 10.03 -29.36
C PRO A 619 -0.63 10.29 -28.76
N TRP A 620 -0.43 11.49 -28.20
CA TRP A 620 0.82 11.87 -27.54
C TRP A 620 0.79 11.72 -26.01
N ASN A 621 -0.39 11.65 -25.40
CA ASN A 621 -0.56 11.65 -23.95
C ASN A 621 -0.30 10.29 -23.28
N PHE A 622 -0.36 9.21 -24.05
CA PHE A 622 0.17 7.90 -23.70
C PHE A 622 1.09 7.46 -24.83
N PRO A 623 2.34 7.98 -24.86
CA PRO A 623 3.26 7.79 -25.97
C PRO A 623 3.91 6.39 -26.01
N LEU A 624 3.64 5.52 -25.03
CA LEU A 624 4.20 4.17 -24.89
C LEU A 624 3.11 3.08 -25.01
N ALA A 625 2.10 3.11 -24.14
CA ALA A 625 1.11 2.03 -24.04
C ALA A 625 0.19 1.95 -25.25
N ILE A 626 -0.55 3.02 -25.54
CA ILE A 626 -1.51 3.09 -26.65
C ILE A 626 -0.86 2.83 -28.03
N PRO A 627 0.30 3.43 -28.38
CA PRO A 627 1.00 3.08 -29.62
C PRO A 627 1.37 1.60 -29.67
N THR A 628 1.92 1.05 -28.58
CA THR A 628 2.24 -0.37 -28.50
C THR A 628 1.00 -1.21 -28.74
N GLY A 629 -0.08 -0.98 -28.00
CA GLY A 629 -1.34 -1.71 -28.12
C GLY A 629 -1.90 -1.69 -29.54
N GLY A 630 -1.94 -0.54 -30.20
CA GLY A 630 -2.40 -0.43 -31.59
C GLY A 630 -1.52 -1.22 -32.58
N VAL A 631 -0.19 -1.14 -32.43
CA VAL A 631 0.76 -1.85 -33.30
C VAL A 631 0.70 -3.35 -33.06
N VAL A 632 0.80 -3.82 -31.81
CA VAL A 632 0.79 -5.26 -31.52
C VAL A 632 -0.57 -5.91 -31.75
N ALA A 633 -1.69 -5.21 -31.58
CA ALA A 633 -3.01 -5.73 -31.98
C ALA A 633 -3.07 -5.99 -33.50
N ALA A 634 -2.54 -5.07 -34.31
CA ALA A 634 -2.51 -5.21 -35.76
C ALA A 634 -1.57 -6.36 -36.20
N LEU A 635 -0.40 -6.48 -35.56
CA LEU A 635 0.53 -7.58 -35.80
C LEU A 635 -0.04 -8.95 -35.37
N ALA A 636 -0.72 -9.02 -34.22
CA ALA A 636 -1.41 -10.21 -33.72
C ALA A 636 -2.45 -10.71 -34.73
N ALA A 637 -3.24 -9.77 -35.26
CA ALA A 637 -4.21 -9.98 -36.32
C ALA A 637 -3.58 -10.23 -37.71
N GLY A 638 -2.25 -10.34 -37.81
CA GLY A 638 -1.58 -10.72 -39.05
C GLY A 638 -1.43 -9.60 -40.10
N SER A 639 -1.54 -8.33 -39.70
CA SER A 639 -1.39 -7.18 -40.60
C SER A 639 0.04 -6.71 -40.72
N GLY A 640 0.43 -6.19 -41.90
CA GLY A 640 1.52 -5.23 -42.01
C GLY A 640 1.10 -3.91 -41.37
N VAL A 641 2.02 -3.21 -40.71
CA VAL A 641 1.75 -2.02 -39.90
C VAL A 641 2.55 -0.84 -40.38
N VAL A 642 1.84 0.25 -40.68
CA VAL A 642 2.44 1.59 -40.79
C VAL A 642 2.18 2.33 -39.49
N PHE A 643 3.23 2.50 -38.70
CA PHE A 643 3.17 3.15 -37.41
C PHE A 643 3.50 4.63 -37.56
N LYS A 644 2.51 5.50 -37.33
CA LYS A 644 2.64 6.95 -37.44
C LYS A 644 2.37 7.61 -36.08
N PRO A 645 3.37 7.68 -35.17
CA PRO A 645 3.25 8.37 -33.89
C PRO A 645 2.80 9.82 -34.04
N ALA A 646 2.15 10.36 -33.02
CA ALA A 646 1.88 11.78 -32.94
C ALA A 646 3.19 12.59 -32.98
N THR A 647 3.20 13.72 -33.67
CA THR A 647 4.42 14.56 -33.79
C THR A 647 5.04 14.94 -32.44
N PRO A 648 4.26 15.26 -31.37
CA PRO A 648 4.82 15.51 -30.05
C PRO A 648 5.35 14.28 -29.31
N ALA A 649 5.21 13.07 -29.87
CA ALA A 649 5.63 11.80 -29.26
C ALA A 649 6.43 10.93 -30.26
N ARG A 650 7.12 11.59 -31.20
CA ARG A 650 7.79 10.92 -32.33
C ARG A 650 9.02 10.12 -31.90
N ARG A 651 9.75 10.59 -30.90
CA ARG A 651 10.96 9.95 -30.36
C ARG A 651 10.58 8.71 -29.56
N SER A 652 9.52 8.82 -28.75
CA SER A 652 8.96 7.70 -27.99
C SER A 652 8.50 6.59 -28.93
N GLY A 653 7.75 6.93 -29.98
CA GLY A 653 7.38 5.99 -31.04
C GLY A 653 8.58 5.37 -31.76
N ALA A 654 9.66 6.13 -31.96
CA ALA A 654 10.87 5.59 -32.55
C ALA A 654 11.53 4.51 -31.69
N ARG A 655 11.64 4.73 -30.37
CA ARG A 655 12.18 3.73 -29.43
C ARG A 655 11.31 2.47 -29.33
N LEU A 656 9.99 2.61 -29.40
CA LEU A 656 9.09 1.44 -29.48
C LEU A 656 9.32 0.63 -30.76
N ALA A 657 9.45 1.28 -31.91
CA ALA A 657 9.70 0.58 -33.17
C ALA A 657 11.05 -0.16 -33.14
N GLU A 658 12.09 0.47 -32.58
CA GLU A 658 13.39 -0.18 -32.37
C GLU A 658 13.31 -1.41 -31.47
N ALA A 659 12.58 -1.32 -30.35
CA ALA A 659 12.35 -2.46 -29.47
C ALA A 659 11.62 -3.60 -30.20
N MET A 660 10.57 -3.27 -30.96
CA MET A 660 9.83 -4.27 -31.73
C MET A 660 10.71 -4.96 -32.79
N TRP A 661 11.57 -4.20 -33.48
CA TRP A 661 12.51 -4.78 -34.44
C TRP A 661 13.57 -5.64 -33.77
N ALA A 662 14.10 -5.23 -32.61
CA ALA A 662 15.05 -6.01 -31.82
C ALA A 662 14.46 -7.34 -31.34
N ALA A 663 13.18 -7.35 -30.96
CA ALA A 663 12.43 -8.56 -30.57
C ALA A 663 12.09 -9.51 -31.74
N GLY A 664 12.35 -9.08 -32.98
CA GLY A 664 12.21 -9.90 -34.19
C GLY A 664 10.97 -9.61 -35.04
N VAL A 665 10.30 -8.46 -34.87
CA VAL A 665 9.32 -7.97 -35.86
C VAL A 665 10.09 -7.52 -37.12
N PRO A 666 9.80 -8.07 -38.32
CA PRO A 666 10.49 -7.63 -39.53
C PRO A 666 10.23 -6.16 -39.86
N ARG A 667 11.26 -5.43 -40.32
CA ARG A 667 11.15 -4.01 -40.68
C ARG A 667 10.21 -3.76 -41.86
N GLU A 668 10.09 -4.74 -42.74
CA GLU A 668 9.19 -4.72 -43.88
C GLU A 668 7.72 -4.87 -43.44
N VAL A 669 7.48 -5.53 -42.31
CA VAL A 669 6.15 -5.71 -41.71
C VAL A 669 5.77 -4.49 -40.85
N LEU A 670 6.70 -3.93 -40.08
CA LEU A 670 6.49 -2.74 -39.25
C LEU A 670 7.33 -1.56 -39.75
N ARG A 671 6.67 -0.57 -40.36
CA ARG A 671 7.31 0.67 -40.81
C ARG A 671 6.93 1.85 -39.91
N LEU A 672 7.93 2.46 -39.28
CA LEU A 672 7.80 3.75 -38.60
C LEU A 672 7.77 4.88 -39.64
N VAL A 673 6.80 5.78 -39.51
CA VAL A 673 6.60 6.89 -40.46
C VAL A 673 6.31 8.20 -39.74
N GLN A 674 7.03 9.24 -40.13
CA GLN A 674 6.70 10.64 -39.87
C GLN A 674 6.33 11.32 -41.18
N THR A 675 5.32 12.20 -41.15
CA THR A 675 4.91 12.95 -42.34
C THR A 675 5.20 14.43 -42.11
N PRO A 676 5.92 15.11 -43.00
CA PRO A 676 6.34 16.50 -42.80
C PRO A 676 5.18 17.48 -42.87
N ASP A 677 4.11 17.12 -43.59
CA ASP A 677 2.95 17.97 -43.80
C ASP A 677 1.63 17.19 -43.89
N ARG A 678 0.53 17.95 -43.98
CA ARG A 678 -0.83 17.43 -44.08
C ARG A 678 -1.11 16.75 -45.42
N ALA A 679 -0.48 17.17 -46.52
CA ALA A 679 -0.73 16.60 -47.84
C ALA A 679 -0.23 15.14 -47.89
N VAL A 680 1.00 14.89 -47.42
CA VAL A 680 1.56 13.54 -47.30
C VAL A 680 0.76 12.70 -46.30
N GLY A 681 0.40 13.27 -45.14
CA GLY A 681 -0.44 12.60 -44.15
C GLY A 681 -1.83 12.22 -44.68
N LYS A 682 -2.48 13.12 -45.43
CA LYS A 682 -3.76 12.84 -46.08
C LYS A 682 -3.62 11.72 -47.11
N HIS A 683 -2.58 11.76 -47.93
CA HIS A 683 -2.32 10.73 -48.92
C HIS A 683 -2.17 9.35 -48.26
N LEU A 684 -1.35 9.24 -47.21
CA LEU A 684 -1.20 8.02 -46.43
C LEU A 684 -2.53 7.47 -45.90
N ILE A 685 -3.34 8.30 -45.22
CA ILE A 685 -4.57 7.85 -44.57
C ILE A 685 -5.66 7.49 -45.58
N SER A 686 -5.77 8.21 -46.68
CA SER A 686 -6.80 7.97 -47.70
C SER A 686 -6.41 6.96 -48.77
N HIS A 687 -5.19 6.42 -48.72
CA HIS A 687 -4.67 5.54 -49.76
C HIS A 687 -5.48 4.23 -49.89
N PRO A 688 -5.79 3.76 -51.11
CA PRO A 688 -6.61 2.55 -51.32
C PRO A 688 -6.03 1.24 -50.76
N ARG A 689 -4.71 1.15 -50.61
CA ARG A 689 -4.04 -0.01 -49.99
C ARG A 689 -4.16 -0.07 -48.47
N VAL A 690 -4.62 1.01 -47.82
CA VAL A 690 -4.87 1.01 -46.38
C VAL A 690 -6.21 0.34 -46.14
N ASP A 691 -6.14 -0.89 -45.61
CA ASP A 691 -7.32 -1.71 -45.31
C ASP A 691 -7.97 -1.29 -44.00
N ARG A 692 -7.18 -0.73 -43.07
CA ARG A 692 -7.66 -0.30 -41.75
C ARG A 692 -6.82 0.84 -41.18
N VAL A 693 -7.48 1.73 -40.43
CA VAL A 693 -6.80 2.72 -39.59
C VAL A 693 -7.23 2.52 -38.15
N ILE A 694 -6.26 2.44 -37.24
CA ILE A 694 -6.46 2.49 -35.79
C ILE A 694 -6.06 3.89 -35.34
N LEU A 695 -7.05 4.67 -34.91
CA LEU A 695 -6.86 6.02 -34.38
C LEU A 695 -7.18 6.03 -32.90
N THR A 696 -6.28 6.59 -32.10
CA THR A 696 -6.64 7.06 -30.77
C THR A 696 -6.30 8.55 -30.71
N GLY A 697 -7.31 9.39 -30.51
CA GLY A 697 -7.14 10.84 -30.64
C GLY A 697 -8.44 11.63 -30.52
N SER A 698 -8.52 12.80 -31.17
CA SER A 698 -9.74 13.62 -31.09
C SER A 698 -10.84 13.15 -32.03
N TYR A 699 -12.10 13.39 -31.63
CA TYR A 699 -13.27 13.21 -32.50
C TYR A 699 -13.13 13.97 -33.83
N ASP A 700 -12.59 15.19 -33.79
CA ASP A 700 -12.36 16.00 -34.99
C ASP A 700 -11.36 15.36 -35.96
N THR A 701 -10.34 14.66 -35.45
CA THR A 701 -9.37 13.92 -36.29
C THR A 701 -10.03 12.73 -36.97
N ALA A 702 -10.86 11.98 -36.23
CA ALA A 702 -11.62 10.87 -36.79
C ALA A 702 -12.55 11.34 -37.91
N ARG A 703 -13.27 12.46 -37.69
CA ARG A 703 -14.12 13.09 -38.71
C ARG A 703 -13.32 13.58 -39.91
N LEU A 704 -12.13 14.14 -39.68
CA LEU A 704 -11.24 14.59 -40.75
C LEU A 704 -10.78 13.42 -41.63
N PHE A 705 -10.37 12.29 -41.05
CA PHE A 705 -9.97 11.10 -41.80
C PHE A 705 -11.11 10.57 -42.69
N ARG A 706 -12.34 10.51 -42.14
CA ARG A 706 -13.54 10.15 -42.91
C ARG A 706 -13.90 11.16 -43.98
N SER A 707 -13.59 12.45 -43.81
CA SER A 707 -13.78 13.45 -44.86
C SER A 707 -12.84 13.27 -46.05
N TRP A 708 -11.66 12.67 -45.82
CA TRP A 708 -10.70 12.35 -46.88
C TRP A 708 -11.06 11.06 -47.62
N ARG A 709 -11.58 10.08 -46.88
CA ARG A 709 -12.06 8.80 -47.42
C ARG A 709 -13.33 8.35 -46.67
N PRO A 710 -14.54 8.57 -47.23
CA PRO A 710 -15.81 8.26 -46.55
C PRO A 710 -15.95 6.79 -46.13
N ASP A 711 -15.46 5.86 -46.94
CA ASP A 711 -15.50 4.41 -46.73
C ASP A 711 -14.37 3.88 -45.83
N LEU A 712 -13.47 4.73 -45.31
CA LEU A 712 -12.28 4.32 -44.57
C LEU A 712 -12.63 3.37 -43.40
N PRO A 713 -12.11 2.14 -43.35
CA PRO A 713 -12.32 1.25 -42.20
C PRO A 713 -11.53 1.76 -40.97
N LEU A 714 -12.17 2.64 -40.21
CA LEU A 714 -11.59 3.36 -39.07
C LEU A 714 -12.09 2.78 -37.75
N LEU A 715 -11.16 2.32 -36.92
CA LEU A 715 -11.38 2.07 -35.48
C LEU A 715 -10.85 3.30 -34.74
N ALA A 716 -11.73 4.03 -34.05
CA ALA A 716 -11.38 5.29 -33.41
C ALA A 716 -11.79 5.32 -31.94
N GLU A 717 -10.81 5.29 -31.04
CA GLU A 717 -10.98 5.67 -29.64
C GLU A 717 -10.82 7.19 -29.53
N THR A 718 -11.85 7.87 -29.03
CA THR A 718 -11.92 9.33 -29.07
C THR A 718 -12.17 9.97 -27.70
N SER A 719 -12.27 11.30 -27.67
CA SER A 719 -12.37 12.11 -26.46
C SER A 719 -13.55 11.71 -25.55
N GLY A 720 -13.34 11.76 -24.23
CA GLY A 720 -14.38 11.57 -23.22
C GLY A 720 -14.68 12.85 -22.43
N LYS A 721 -15.88 12.91 -21.85
CA LYS A 721 -16.26 13.92 -20.84
C LYS A 721 -16.70 13.21 -19.57
N ASN A 722 -15.73 12.65 -18.86
CA ASN A 722 -15.99 11.72 -17.76
C ASN A 722 -16.44 12.48 -16.51
N SER A 723 -17.41 11.90 -15.81
CA SER A 723 -18.04 12.47 -14.61
C SER A 723 -17.85 11.54 -13.42
N ILE A 724 -17.58 12.09 -12.24
CA ILE A 724 -17.49 11.36 -10.97
C ILE A 724 -18.64 11.83 -10.08
N ILE A 725 -19.55 10.94 -9.68
CA ILE A 725 -20.70 11.33 -8.85
C ILE A 725 -20.39 11.05 -7.38
N VAL A 726 -20.23 12.11 -6.58
CA VAL A 726 -20.07 12.00 -5.12
C VAL A 726 -21.43 12.04 -4.45
N THR A 727 -21.89 10.91 -3.93
CA THR A 727 -23.19 10.81 -3.23
C THR A 727 -23.05 11.12 -1.74
N PRO A 728 -24.15 11.42 -1.03
CA PRO A 728 -24.12 11.57 0.43
C PRO A 728 -23.74 10.29 1.21
N SER A 729 -23.62 9.15 0.54
CA SER A 729 -23.14 7.88 1.13
C SER A 729 -21.63 7.66 0.95
N ALA A 730 -20.94 8.56 0.25
CA ALA A 730 -19.51 8.44 0.00
C ALA A 730 -18.70 8.73 1.27
N ASP A 731 -17.56 8.05 1.37
CA ASP A 731 -16.48 8.44 2.27
C ASP A 731 -15.79 9.69 1.70
N PRO A 732 -15.86 10.86 2.36
CA PRO A 732 -15.33 12.10 1.82
C PRO A 732 -13.82 12.05 1.61
N ASP A 733 -13.07 11.38 2.48
CA ASP A 733 -11.61 11.33 2.39
C ASP A 733 -11.18 10.56 1.13
N LEU A 734 -11.82 9.41 0.89
CA LEU A 734 -11.59 8.61 -0.33
C LEU A 734 -12.08 9.34 -1.57
N ALA A 735 -13.26 9.97 -1.51
CA ALA A 735 -13.81 10.71 -2.64
C ALA A 735 -12.89 11.87 -3.07
N VAL A 736 -12.39 12.66 -2.12
CA VAL A 736 -11.46 13.76 -2.41
C VAL A 736 -10.17 13.24 -3.03
N ARG A 737 -9.57 12.21 -2.45
CA ARG A 737 -8.36 11.57 -2.97
C ARG A 737 -8.55 11.07 -4.41
N ASP A 738 -9.62 10.31 -4.64
CA ASP A 738 -9.89 9.67 -5.92
C ASP A 738 -10.27 10.70 -7.00
N VAL A 739 -11.01 11.75 -6.62
CA VAL A 739 -11.32 12.89 -7.51
C VAL A 739 -10.04 13.64 -7.89
N ALA A 740 -9.20 13.99 -6.93
CA ALA A 740 -7.96 14.72 -7.19
C ALA A 740 -7.03 13.91 -8.11
N TYR A 741 -6.84 12.62 -7.83
CA TYR A 741 -6.06 11.73 -8.67
C TYR A 741 -6.66 11.59 -10.08
N SER A 742 -7.97 11.39 -10.19
CA SER A 742 -8.65 11.20 -11.48
C SER A 742 -8.67 12.48 -12.34
N ALA A 743 -8.76 13.65 -11.73
CA ALA A 743 -8.83 14.93 -12.43
C ALA A 743 -7.45 15.46 -12.82
N PHE A 744 -6.45 15.31 -11.95
CA PHE A 744 -5.15 15.95 -12.09
C PHE A 744 -3.99 14.98 -12.34
N GLY A 745 -4.20 13.66 -12.22
CA GLY A 745 -3.22 12.65 -12.60
C GLY A 745 -2.76 12.85 -14.05
N HIS A 746 -1.45 12.88 -14.26
CA HIS A 746 -0.84 13.28 -15.54
C HIS A 746 -1.35 14.63 -16.08
N ALA A 747 -1.49 15.63 -15.18
CA ALA A 747 -2.04 16.96 -15.46
C ALA A 747 -3.45 16.93 -16.09
N GLY A 748 -4.24 15.89 -15.83
CA GLY A 748 -5.57 15.69 -16.42
C GLY A 748 -5.54 15.32 -17.91
N GLN A 749 -4.37 15.04 -18.48
CA GLN A 749 -4.19 14.70 -19.89
C GLN A 749 -4.47 13.22 -20.16
N LYS A 750 -5.51 12.64 -19.54
CA LYS A 750 -5.97 11.28 -19.79
C LYS A 750 -7.35 11.31 -20.44
N CYS A 751 -7.59 10.44 -21.41
CA CYS A 751 -8.94 10.30 -21.98
C CYS A 751 -9.97 9.84 -20.94
N SER A 752 -9.51 9.17 -19.88
CA SER A 752 -10.26 8.73 -18.70
C SER A 752 -10.33 9.77 -17.56
N ALA A 753 -9.70 10.94 -17.69
CA ALA A 753 -9.65 11.92 -16.61
C ALA A 753 -11.05 12.41 -16.20
N GLY A 754 -11.27 12.53 -14.89
CA GLY A 754 -12.49 13.11 -14.31
C GLY A 754 -12.53 14.61 -14.60
N SER A 755 -13.50 15.06 -15.39
CA SER A 755 -13.58 16.46 -15.84
C SER A 755 -14.85 17.18 -15.39
N ILE A 756 -15.73 16.45 -14.68
CA ILE A 756 -16.96 16.89 -14.05
C ILE A 756 -17.06 16.09 -12.74
N VAL A 757 -17.36 16.77 -11.64
CA VAL A 757 -17.63 16.16 -10.33
C VAL A 757 -18.99 16.64 -9.86
#